data_AF-A0A2E4DNN8-F1
#
_entry.id   AF-A0A2E4DNN8-F1
#
_cell.length_a   1.000
_cell.length_b   1.000
_cell.length_c   1.000
_cell.angle_alpha   90.00
_cell.angle_beta   90.00
_cell.angle_gamma   90.00
#
_symmetry.space_group_name_H-M   'P 1'
#
loop_
_entity.id
_entity.type
_entity.pdbx_description
1 polymer ?
#
loop_
_entity_poly.entity_id
_entity_poly.type
_entity_poly.pdbx_seq_one_letter_code
_entity_poly.pdbx_strand_id
1 'polypeptide(L)'
;MDKTRFCNLYLILLLLLIHTPVFSGQLSKIVIAHRGASGYLPEHTLAAKALAHGMGAHYIEQDVVLSKDGQPIVLHDTHLQAVTNVAEIFPERARMDNKYYAIDFDLAEIKQLKVTERSDVEKDSIVYPKRFPPHQSTFQIPTLGEEIELIQGLNHSTGKPVGLYVEVKEPAWHQQHGKDISRVVLKTLSDYGYTKSEDLVYVQCFDPAETRRMREVLKTDLKLVQLIGSKNPNSAIDYEQMILPSGLKLIAGYADGIGPSIQHIVKDIQQDGQPILSSLVQDAHKLNLKVHPYTLRTDRLPPQVINFDHLLRILFLDANVDGIFTDFPDLAVDFLRNHVAQPKDRATYDYATTWLDQHLRMNQIQTIGSHNSFKEAIAPSLMQILRQLDPNTADSLDYEHISLTKQLDLGLRQLELDLFYDPEGGRYANPYGIMAAKEMNLPLDPPYDPKGKMKNPGFKVLHVQDIDFRSNCMTFKEALEEVHQWSKTHPRHTPILITINTKEDVIDQPNFVQPLPFDRQAFDHLDQEILSVFGISELIVPDYVRGNYKTLETAITADQWPTLKASRGKIFFALDANQEKIDIYKDSHPSLQGRILFVDAKEGQPEAAFRIINDPLENRQYIQDLVLKGYLVRTRADADTKEARTGDTTRLEAALVSGAHFISTDYYLPENKFGTGYRVQLPTQTPVRFNPNFFLDNLSSSLLEQPPK
;
A
#
# COMPACT_ATOMS: atom_id res chain seq x y z
N MET A 1 45.44 1.19 46.67
CA MET A 1 45.50 -0.24 46.29
C MET A 1 44.68 -1.00 47.30
N ASP A 2 43.47 -1.41 46.95
CA ASP A 2 42.86 -2.62 47.52
C ASP A 2 41.71 -3.10 46.64
N LYS A 3 41.61 -4.42 46.50
CA LYS A 3 40.69 -5.15 45.62
C LYS A 3 39.34 -5.30 46.30
N THR A 4 38.37 -4.47 45.96
CA THR A 4 36.94 -4.80 46.14
C THR A 4 36.07 -3.79 45.40
N ARG A 5 35.64 -4.14 44.18
CA ARG A 5 34.43 -3.67 43.47
C ARG A 5 34.42 -4.24 42.05
N PHE A 6 34.23 -5.55 41.96
CA PHE A 6 33.85 -6.24 40.71
C PHE A 6 32.85 -7.35 41.09
N CYS A 7 31.68 -6.92 41.54
CA CYS A 7 30.48 -7.77 41.73
C CYS A 7 29.32 -6.81 41.99
N ASN A 8 28.72 -6.27 40.92
CA ASN A 8 27.33 -5.79 40.85
C ASN A 8 27.01 -5.09 39.52
N LEU A 9 27.52 -5.61 38.39
CA LEU A 9 27.12 -5.15 37.05
C LEU A 9 26.68 -6.28 36.11
N TYR A 10 26.65 -7.53 36.58
CA TYR A 10 26.23 -8.69 35.79
C TYR A 10 24.82 -9.20 36.09
N LEU A 11 24.13 -8.67 37.11
CA LEU A 11 22.79 -9.15 37.53
C LEU A 11 21.63 -8.23 37.11
N ILE A 12 21.91 -7.03 36.59
CA ILE A 12 20.88 -6.10 36.07
C ILE A 12 20.78 -6.15 34.54
N LEU A 13 21.83 -6.63 33.85
CA LEU A 13 21.82 -6.90 32.41
C LEU A 13 21.20 -8.26 32.03
N LEU A 14 20.85 -9.10 33.00
CA LEU A 14 20.24 -10.43 32.79
C LEU A 14 18.72 -10.47 33.07
N LEU A 15 18.12 -9.35 33.48
CA LEU A 15 16.67 -9.21 33.73
C LEU A 15 15.94 -8.32 32.70
N LEU A 16 16.63 -7.87 31.65
CA LEU A 16 16.06 -7.15 30.50
C LEU A 16 16.13 -7.94 29.18
N LEU A 17 16.41 -9.25 29.25
CA LEU A 17 16.50 -10.16 28.09
C LEU A 17 15.56 -11.37 28.21
N ILE A 18 14.35 -11.15 28.75
CA ILE A 18 13.20 -12.04 28.53
C ILE A 18 12.01 -11.19 28.12
N HIS A 19 12.16 -10.46 27.02
CA HIS A 19 11.03 -10.36 26.10
C HIS A 19 11.09 -11.62 25.26
N THR A 20 10.35 -12.65 25.68
CA THR A 20 9.82 -13.58 24.70
C THR A 20 9.13 -12.72 23.65
N PRO A 21 9.55 -12.74 22.37
CA PRO A 21 8.70 -12.19 21.35
C PRO A 21 7.40 -13.00 21.46
N VAL A 22 6.31 -12.34 21.84
CA VAL A 22 5.02 -12.78 21.37
C VAL A 22 5.12 -12.60 19.87
N PHE A 23 5.61 -13.63 19.18
CA PHE A 23 5.31 -13.81 17.77
C PHE A 23 3.79 -13.84 17.73
N SER A 24 3.16 -12.72 17.38
CA SER A 24 1.86 -12.85 16.73
C SER A 24 2.18 -13.66 15.48
N GLY A 25 1.80 -14.94 15.51
CA GLY A 25 1.97 -15.84 14.39
C GLY A 25 1.08 -15.35 13.26
N GLN A 26 1.52 -14.35 12.52
CA GLN A 26 0.94 -14.02 11.24
C GLN A 26 1.32 -15.18 10.32
N LEU A 27 0.39 -16.12 10.20
CA LEU A 27 0.52 -17.31 9.38
C LEU A 27 0.85 -16.89 7.95
N SER A 28 2.05 -17.26 7.48
CA SER A 28 2.45 -17.06 6.10
C SER A 28 1.48 -17.79 5.18
N LYS A 29 0.81 -17.06 4.29
CA LYS A 29 -0.09 -17.66 3.29
C LYS A 29 0.72 -18.55 2.34
N ILE A 30 0.23 -19.75 2.04
CA ILE A 30 0.93 -20.71 1.17
C ILE A 30 0.21 -20.94 -0.16
N VAL A 31 0.97 -21.30 -1.19
CA VAL A 31 0.47 -21.73 -2.51
C VAL A 31 0.86 -23.18 -2.70
N ILE A 32 -0.15 -24.00 -2.97
CA ILE A 32 0.00 -25.44 -3.19
C ILE A 32 -0.30 -25.70 -4.67
N ALA A 33 0.70 -26.16 -5.41
CA ALA A 33 0.57 -26.48 -6.82
C ALA A 33 -0.20 -27.79 -6.98
N HIS A 34 -1.49 -27.67 -7.29
CA HIS A 34 -2.42 -28.79 -7.41
C HIS A 34 -2.03 -29.64 -8.62
N ARG A 35 -1.55 -30.85 -8.33
CA ARG A 35 -0.94 -31.79 -9.29
C ARG A 35 0.26 -31.24 -10.05
N GLY A 36 0.96 -30.26 -9.48
CA GLY A 36 2.00 -29.48 -10.15
C GLY A 36 1.44 -28.26 -10.89
N ALA A 37 2.11 -27.81 -11.94
CA ALA A 37 1.68 -26.70 -12.79
C ALA A 37 0.63 -27.18 -13.83
N SER A 38 -0.44 -27.82 -13.34
CA SER A 38 -1.39 -28.59 -14.14
C SER A 38 -2.28 -27.77 -15.09
N GLY A 39 -2.28 -26.44 -14.94
CA GLY A 39 -2.85 -25.51 -15.90
C GLY A 39 -2.03 -25.37 -17.20
N TYR A 40 -0.78 -25.84 -17.19
CA TYR A 40 0.17 -25.63 -18.29
C TYR A 40 0.77 -26.92 -18.85
N LEU A 41 0.92 -27.96 -18.02
CA LEU A 41 1.48 -29.26 -18.39
C LEU A 41 0.57 -30.38 -17.85
N PRO A 42 0.59 -31.59 -18.46
CA PRO A 42 -0.24 -32.70 -17.98
C PRO A 42 -0.01 -32.99 -16.50
N GLU A 43 -1.11 -33.18 -15.78
CA GLU A 43 -1.13 -33.35 -14.31
C GLU A 43 -0.17 -34.45 -13.84
N HIS A 44 0.47 -34.22 -12.69
CA HIS A 44 1.38 -35.17 -12.02
C HIS A 44 2.62 -35.62 -12.80
N THR A 45 2.95 -34.99 -13.93
CA THR A 45 4.22 -35.28 -14.61
C THR A 45 5.39 -34.59 -13.91
N LEU A 46 6.58 -35.20 -13.90
CA LEU A 46 7.80 -34.58 -13.36
C LEU A 46 8.06 -33.18 -13.96
N ALA A 47 7.69 -32.98 -15.24
CA ALA A 47 7.76 -31.68 -15.89
C ALA A 47 6.83 -30.64 -15.25
N ALA A 48 5.56 -31.02 -14.97
CA ALA A 48 4.62 -30.14 -14.26
C ALA A 48 5.10 -29.81 -12.84
N LYS A 49 5.77 -30.76 -12.15
CA LYS A 49 6.37 -30.54 -10.82
C LYS A 49 7.56 -29.59 -10.88
N ALA A 50 8.49 -29.81 -11.81
CA ALA A 50 9.64 -28.93 -12.01
C ALA A 50 9.21 -27.50 -12.37
N LEU A 51 8.19 -27.35 -13.21
CA LEU A 51 7.63 -26.05 -13.55
C LEU A 51 7.02 -25.36 -12.32
N ALA A 52 6.20 -26.07 -11.52
CA ALA A 52 5.62 -25.53 -10.30
C ALA A 52 6.69 -25.08 -9.27
N HIS A 53 7.77 -25.85 -9.14
CA HIS A 53 8.94 -25.49 -8.32
C HIS A 53 9.57 -24.19 -8.82
N GLY A 54 9.84 -24.11 -10.14
CA GLY A 54 10.37 -22.93 -10.80
C GLY A 54 9.50 -21.68 -10.61
N MET A 55 8.17 -21.86 -10.62
CA MET A 55 7.16 -20.81 -10.38
C MET A 55 7.10 -20.34 -8.92
N GLY A 56 7.78 -21.03 -8.00
CA GLY A 56 7.86 -20.62 -6.59
C GLY A 56 6.69 -21.09 -5.73
N ALA A 57 6.01 -22.18 -6.11
CA ALA A 57 5.03 -22.82 -5.24
C ALA A 57 5.67 -23.18 -3.89
N HIS A 58 4.93 -23.04 -2.80
CA HIS A 58 5.42 -23.38 -1.45
C HIS A 58 5.36 -24.89 -1.21
N TYR A 59 4.33 -25.54 -1.75
CA TYR A 59 4.13 -26.98 -1.73
C TYR A 59 3.71 -27.47 -3.10
N ILE A 60 4.07 -28.71 -3.43
CA ILE A 60 3.66 -29.39 -4.66
C ILE A 60 2.92 -30.67 -4.29
N GLU A 61 1.72 -30.84 -4.83
CA GLU A 61 0.82 -31.93 -4.46
C GLU A 61 1.11 -33.24 -5.20
N GLN A 62 0.95 -34.38 -4.50
CA GLN A 62 0.96 -35.75 -5.03
C GLN A 62 -0.38 -36.41 -4.74
N ASP A 63 -1.06 -36.98 -5.74
CA ASP A 63 -2.14 -37.95 -5.51
C ASP A 63 -1.54 -39.35 -5.58
N VAL A 64 -1.66 -40.18 -4.55
CA VAL A 64 -1.00 -41.50 -4.55
C VAL A 64 -2.01 -42.65 -4.60
N VAL A 65 -1.75 -43.58 -5.51
CA VAL A 65 -2.37 -44.92 -5.60
C VAL A 65 -1.28 -45.99 -5.66
N LEU A 66 -1.64 -47.27 -5.52
CA LEU A 66 -0.68 -48.37 -5.63
C LEU A 66 -0.81 -49.14 -6.94
N SER A 67 0.32 -49.46 -7.56
CA SER A 67 0.44 -50.45 -8.61
C SER A 67 0.21 -51.88 -8.08
N LYS A 68 0.12 -52.85 -9.00
CA LYS A 68 -0.01 -54.28 -8.69
C LYS A 68 1.14 -54.85 -7.87
N ASP A 69 2.37 -54.44 -8.15
CA ASP A 69 3.58 -54.79 -7.39
C ASP A 69 3.79 -53.91 -6.14
N GLY A 70 2.82 -53.05 -5.81
CA GLY A 70 2.78 -52.30 -4.54
C GLY A 70 3.62 -51.04 -4.53
N GLN A 71 4.04 -50.55 -5.69
CA GLN A 71 4.77 -49.30 -5.82
C GLN A 71 3.81 -48.10 -5.69
N PRO A 72 4.15 -47.08 -4.88
CA PRO A 72 3.36 -45.85 -4.81
C PRO A 72 3.60 -45.01 -6.05
N ILE A 73 2.56 -44.85 -6.87
CA ILE A 73 2.59 -44.04 -8.10
C ILE A 73 1.76 -42.78 -7.92
N VAL A 74 2.12 -41.71 -8.63
CA VAL A 74 1.43 -40.42 -8.56
C VAL A 74 0.38 -40.32 -9.66
N LEU A 75 -0.89 -40.50 -9.29
CA LEU A 75 -2.04 -40.55 -10.17
C LEU A 75 -3.31 -40.15 -9.40
N HIS A 76 -4.11 -39.25 -9.98
CA HIS A 76 -5.32 -38.75 -9.32
C HIS A 76 -6.41 -39.81 -9.16
N ASP A 77 -6.62 -40.63 -10.18
CA ASP A 77 -7.68 -41.65 -10.17
C ASP A 77 -7.06 -43.03 -9.83
N THR A 78 -7.89 -43.97 -9.37
CA THR A 78 -7.47 -45.39 -9.32
C THR A 78 -7.39 -46.02 -10.72
N HIS A 79 -7.77 -45.26 -11.75
CA HIS A 79 -7.83 -45.67 -13.15
C HIS A 79 -6.84 -44.91 -14.02
N LEU A 80 -6.35 -45.55 -15.08
CA LEU A 80 -5.29 -45.03 -15.95
C LEU A 80 -5.83 -44.28 -17.18
N GLN A 81 -7.02 -44.62 -17.68
CA GLN A 81 -7.43 -44.24 -19.03
C GLN A 81 -7.77 -42.75 -19.24
N ALA A 82 -8.04 -42.00 -18.17
CA ALA A 82 -8.38 -40.58 -18.29
C ALA A 82 -7.17 -39.70 -18.60
N VAL A 83 -5.95 -40.20 -18.37
CA VAL A 83 -4.70 -39.44 -18.50
C VAL A 83 -3.61 -40.23 -19.21
N THR A 84 -3.90 -41.42 -19.74
CA THR A 84 -2.91 -42.23 -20.46
C THR A 84 -3.50 -42.91 -21.69
N ASN A 85 -2.61 -43.43 -22.54
CA ASN A 85 -2.97 -44.27 -23.67
C ASN A 85 -3.09 -45.77 -23.33
N VAL A 86 -3.46 -46.12 -22.08
CA VAL A 86 -3.54 -47.54 -21.63
C VAL A 86 -4.41 -48.43 -22.51
N ALA A 87 -5.51 -47.90 -23.06
CA ALA A 87 -6.41 -48.67 -23.93
C ALA A 87 -5.75 -49.03 -25.27
N GLU A 88 -4.75 -48.28 -25.72
CA GLU A 88 -3.97 -48.58 -26.93
C GLU A 88 -2.90 -49.63 -26.65
N ILE A 89 -2.20 -49.50 -25.52
CA ILE A 89 -1.06 -50.36 -25.17
C ILE A 89 -1.52 -51.71 -24.60
N PHE A 90 -2.61 -51.72 -23.85
CA PHE A 90 -3.13 -52.90 -23.15
C PHE A 90 -4.66 -53.06 -23.34
N PRO A 91 -5.18 -53.17 -24.57
CA PRO A 91 -6.63 -53.15 -24.84
C PRO A 91 -7.44 -54.23 -24.10
N GLU A 92 -6.83 -55.39 -23.84
CA GLU A 92 -7.48 -56.54 -23.21
C GLU A 92 -7.43 -56.53 -21.67
N ARG A 93 -6.95 -55.44 -21.06
CA ARG A 93 -6.70 -55.35 -19.60
C ARG A 93 -7.73 -54.52 -18.84
N ALA A 94 -8.78 -54.06 -19.51
CA ALA A 94 -9.92 -53.44 -18.81
C ALA A 94 -10.65 -54.47 -17.94
N ARG A 95 -11.15 -54.04 -16.77
CA ARG A 95 -12.13 -54.82 -16.01
C ARG A 95 -13.49 -54.78 -16.69
N MET A 96 -14.45 -55.58 -16.19
CA MET A 96 -15.81 -55.69 -16.74
C MET A 96 -16.60 -54.38 -16.81
N ASP A 97 -16.20 -53.37 -16.04
CA ASP A 97 -16.76 -52.02 -16.07
C ASP A 97 -16.07 -51.09 -17.10
N ASN A 98 -15.25 -51.66 -17.99
CA ASN A 98 -14.46 -50.98 -19.02
C ASN A 98 -13.41 -50.00 -18.47
N LYS A 99 -12.90 -50.22 -17.25
CA LYS A 99 -11.86 -49.39 -16.64
C LYS A 99 -10.54 -50.12 -16.47
N TYR A 100 -9.44 -49.36 -16.54
CA TYR A 100 -8.08 -49.85 -16.40
C TYR A 100 -7.53 -49.41 -15.05
N TYR A 101 -7.57 -50.29 -14.05
CA TYR A 101 -7.17 -49.95 -12.69
C TYR A 101 -5.66 -50.03 -12.51
N ALA A 102 -5.04 -49.03 -11.90
CA ALA A 102 -3.60 -49.01 -11.65
C ALA A 102 -3.10 -50.24 -10.87
N ILE A 103 -3.91 -50.75 -9.94
CA ILE A 103 -3.60 -51.93 -9.12
C ILE A 103 -3.50 -53.24 -9.93
N ASP A 104 -3.93 -53.24 -11.18
CA ASP A 104 -3.85 -54.40 -12.06
C ASP A 104 -2.58 -54.41 -12.91
N PHE A 105 -1.77 -53.35 -12.86
CA PHE A 105 -0.54 -53.20 -13.64
C PHE A 105 0.69 -53.08 -12.74
N ASP A 106 1.76 -53.80 -13.07
CA ASP A 106 3.05 -53.66 -12.38
C ASP A 106 3.74 -52.35 -12.83
N LEU A 107 4.65 -51.79 -12.03
CA LEU A 107 5.28 -50.49 -12.35
C LEU A 107 5.94 -50.48 -13.75
N ALA A 108 6.56 -51.59 -14.14
CA ALA A 108 7.18 -51.73 -15.47
C ALA A 108 6.18 -51.66 -16.63
N GLU A 109 4.92 -52.08 -16.42
CA GLU A 109 3.84 -51.91 -17.39
C GLU A 109 3.39 -50.45 -17.43
N ILE A 110 3.21 -49.84 -16.26
CA ILE A 110 2.78 -48.44 -16.12
C ILE A 110 3.79 -47.48 -16.79
N LYS A 111 5.09 -47.75 -16.68
CA LYS A 111 6.15 -46.94 -17.32
C LYS A 111 6.17 -47.03 -18.86
N GLN A 112 5.45 -47.97 -19.47
CA GLN A 112 5.28 -48.03 -20.93
C GLN A 112 4.20 -47.04 -21.42
N LEU A 113 3.34 -46.57 -20.53
CA LEU A 113 2.25 -45.66 -20.86
C LEU A 113 2.75 -44.24 -21.09
N LYS A 114 2.10 -43.55 -22.01
CA LYS A 114 2.28 -42.11 -22.23
C LYS A 114 1.18 -41.36 -21.51
N VAL A 115 1.58 -40.38 -20.70
CA VAL A 115 0.65 -39.45 -20.05
C VAL A 115 0.23 -38.37 -21.06
N THR A 116 -1.06 -38.04 -21.05
CA THR A 116 -1.69 -36.99 -21.86
C THR A 116 -2.53 -36.06 -20.96
N GLU A 117 -2.89 -34.88 -21.48
CA GLU A 117 -3.87 -34.00 -20.85
C GLU A 117 -5.20 -34.75 -20.63
N ARG A 118 -5.88 -34.43 -19.53
CA ARG A 118 -7.02 -35.20 -19.04
C ARG A 118 -8.20 -35.18 -20.01
N SER A 119 -8.76 -36.37 -20.27
CA SER A 119 -9.98 -36.58 -21.04
C SER A 119 -11.17 -36.96 -20.14
N ASP A 120 -12.36 -36.59 -20.60
CA ASP A 120 -13.63 -37.16 -20.18
C ASP A 120 -13.87 -38.40 -21.06
N VAL A 121 -13.57 -39.57 -20.50
CA VAL A 121 -13.63 -40.86 -21.21
C VAL A 121 -15.06 -41.21 -21.65
N GLU A 122 -16.07 -40.79 -20.87
CA GLU A 122 -17.46 -41.07 -21.19
C GLU A 122 -17.95 -40.20 -22.35
N LYS A 123 -17.47 -38.95 -22.43
CA LYS A 123 -17.84 -37.99 -23.48
C LYS A 123 -16.88 -37.93 -24.66
N ASP A 124 -15.81 -38.72 -24.64
CA ASP A 124 -14.72 -38.71 -25.61
C ASP A 124 -14.24 -37.27 -25.94
N SER A 125 -13.88 -36.51 -24.89
CA SER A 125 -13.51 -35.11 -25.04
C SER A 125 -12.42 -34.68 -24.07
N ILE A 126 -11.69 -33.60 -24.37
CA ILE A 126 -10.68 -33.04 -23.45
C ILE A 126 -11.36 -32.15 -22.42
N VAL A 127 -11.04 -32.36 -21.14
CA VAL A 127 -11.68 -31.63 -20.03
C VAL A 127 -11.31 -30.14 -20.04
N TYR A 128 -10.06 -29.84 -20.40
CA TYR A 128 -9.53 -28.48 -20.45
C TYR A 128 -8.87 -28.19 -21.82
N PRO A 129 -9.66 -27.87 -22.85
CA PRO A 129 -9.18 -27.81 -24.24
C PRO A 129 -8.13 -26.71 -24.51
N LYS A 130 -7.93 -25.77 -23.57
CA LYS A 130 -6.95 -24.68 -23.67
C LYS A 130 -5.63 -24.97 -22.93
N ARG A 131 -5.51 -26.11 -22.24
CA ARG A 131 -4.28 -26.53 -21.56
C ARG A 131 -3.33 -27.21 -22.54
N PHE A 132 -2.37 -27.99 -22.03
CA PHE A 132 -1.39 -28.67 -22.85
C PHE A 132 -2.09 -29.53 -23.92
N PRO A 133 -1.69 -29.44 -25.20
CA PRO A 133 -2.34 -30.22 -26.25
C PRO A 133 -2.25 -31.72 -25.97
N PRO A 134 -3.37 -32.46 -26.03
CA PRO A 134 -3.36 -33.90 -25.77
C PRO A 134 -2.51 -34.63 -26.80
N HIS A 135 -1.91 -35.76 -26.40
CA HIS A 135 -1.08 -36.63 -27.23
C HIS A 135 0.19 -35.98 -27.84
N GLN A 136 0.54 -34.74 -27.46
CA GLN A 136 1.79 -34.09 -27.85
C GLN A 136 2.89 -34.36 -26.82
N SER A 137 4.15 -34.32 -27.28
CA SER A 137 5.34 -34.61 -26.45
C SER A 137 5.30 -36.01 -25.82
N THR A 138 6.11 -36.28 -24.80
CA THR A 138 6.11 -37.55 -24.07
C THR A 138 6.31 -37.30 -22.58
N PHE A 139 5.38 -37.84 -21.80
CA PHE A 139 5.38 -37.79 -20.35
C PHE A 139 5.03 -39.18 -19.79
N GLN A 140 5.41 -39.44 -18.54
CA GLN A 140 5.21 -40.73 -17.87
C GLN A 140 4.63 -40.50 -16.48
N ILE A 141 3.96 -41.52 -15.94
CA ILE A 141 3.53 -41.56 -14.53
C ILE A 141 4.78 -41.73 -13.65
N PRO A 142 5.06 -40.81 -12.71
CA PRO A 142 6.13 -41.00 -11.74
C PRO A 142 5.67 -41.86 -10.54
N THR A 143 6.64 -42.45 -9.87
CA THR A 143 6.51 -42.96 -8.51
C THR A 143 6.59 -41.80 -7.52
N LEU A 144 6.07 -42.01 -6.31
CA LEU A 144 6.22 -41.04 -5.22
C LEU A 144 7.71 -40.78 -4.92
N GLY A 145 8.56 -41.82 -4.98
CA GLY A 145 10.01 -41.69 -4.78
C GLY A 145 10.66 -40.77 -5.81
N GLU A 146 10.39 -40.97 -7.11
CA GLU A 146 10.94 -40.12 -8.18
C GLU A 146 10.53 -38.64 -8.02
N GLU A 147 9.30 -38.37 -7.56
CA GLU A 147 8.89 -36.98 -7.27
C GLU A 147 9.59 -36.38 -6.05
N ILE A 148 9.79 -37.16 -4.99
CA ILE A 148 10.52 -36.72 -3.80
C ILE A 148 11.97 -36.41 -4.18
N GLU A 149 12.63 -37.30 -4.92
CA GLU A 149 14.00 -37.10 -5.42
C GLU A 149 14.11 -35.83 -6.27
N LEU A 150 13.15 -35.60 -7.18
CA LEU A 150 13.10 -34.38 -7.98
C LEU A 150 13.00 -33.13 -7.10
N ILE A 151 12.06 -33.11 -6.16
CA ILE A 151 11.81 -31.93 -5.32
C ILE A 151 12.99 -31.68 -4.36
N GLN A 152 13.54 -32.73 -3.73
CA GLN A 152 14.73 -32.61 -2.89
C GLN A 152 15.95 -32.15 -3.69
N GLY A 153 16.15 -32.69 -4.90
CA GLY A 153 17.23 -32.27 -5.81
C GLY A 153 17.09 -30.83 -6.28
N LEU A 154 15.87 -30.37 -6.58
CA LEU A 154 15.58 -28.98 -6.90
C LEU A 154 15.77 -28.06 -5.70
N ASN A 155 15.36 -28.48 -4.50
CA ASN A 155 15.61 -27.72 -3.28
C ASN A 155 17.10 -27.55 -3.01
N HIS A 156 17.89 -28.61 -3.20
CA HIS A 156 19.35 -28.56 -3.08
C HIS A 156 19.97 -27.61 -4.12
N SER A 157 19.63 -27.77 -5.40
CA SER A 157 20.27 -27.01 -6.49
C SER A 157 19.84 -25.54 -6.57
N THR A 158 18.65 -25.20 -6.10
CA THR A 158 18.11 -23.82 -6.15
C THR A 158 18.17 -23.09 -4.82
N GLY A 159 18.40 -23.80 -3.70
CA GLY A 159 18.33 -23.26 -2.35
C GLY A 159 16.91 -22.91 -1.87
N LYS A 160 15.86 -23.27 -2.62
CA LYS A 160 14.45 -23.00 -2.24
C LYS A 160 13.88 -24.18 -1.45
N PRO A 161 13.27 -23.97 -0.27
CA PRO A 161 12.71 -25.06 0.52
C PRO A 161 11.24 -25.35 0.14
N VAL A 162 11.01 -26.03 -1.00
CA VAL A 162 9.65 -26.40 -1.45
C VAL A 162 9.21 -27.72 -0.81
N GLY A 163 7.99 -27.75 -0.26
CA GLY A 163 7.44 -28.91 0.44
C GLY A 163 6.58 -29.86 -0.42
N LEU A 164 6.19 -30.98 0.19
CA LEU A 164 5.32 -32.02 -0.39
C LEU A 164 3.90 -31.94 0.18
N TYR A 165 2.90 -32.24 -0.64
CA TYR A 165 1.50 -32.29 -0.18
C TYR A 165 0.85 -33.58 -0.69
N VAL A 166 0.96 -34.66 0.09
CA VAL A 166 0.68 -36.02 -0.37
C VAL A 166 -0.74 -36.45 -0.01
N GLU A 167 -1.59 -36.69 -0.99
CA GLU A 167 -2.90 -37.29 -0.83
C GLU A 167 -2.85 -38.83 -0.90
N VAL A 168 -3.47 -39.48 0.08
CA VAL A 168 -3.75 -40.92 0.03
C VAL A 168 -5.12 -41.14 -0.63
N LYS A 169 -5.13 -41.68 -1.85
CA LYS A 169 -6.37 -41.90 -2.62
C LYS A 169 -7.03 -43.22 -2.27
N GLU A 170 -8.35 -43.17 -2.04
CA GLU A 170 -9.22 -44.33 -1.90
C GLU A 170 -8.64 -45.44 -1.00
N PRO A 171 -8.25 -45.13 0.26
CA PRO A 171 -7.58 -46.10 1.14
C PRO A 171 -8.41 -47.34 1.43
N ALA A 172 -9.73 -47.19 1.60
CA ALA A 172 -10.65 -48.29 1.79
C ALA A 172 -10.67 -49.24 0.57
N TRP A 173 -10.64 -48.69 -0.65
CA TRP A 173 -10.57 -49.49 -1.87
C TRP A 173 -9.26 -50.27 -1.96
N HIS A 174 -8.13 -49.64 -1.62
CA HIS A 174 -6.84 -50.34 -1.58
C HIS A 174 -6.83 -51.47 -0.55
N GLN A 175 -7.42 -51.26 0.64
CA GLN A 175 -7.54 -52.30 1.67
C GLN A 175 -8.40 -53.47 1.20
N GLN A 176 -9.52 -53.20 0.51
CA GLN A 176 -10.37 -54.24 -0.08
C GLN A 176 -9.62 -55.09 -1.12
N HIS A 177 -8.57 -54.53 -1.74
CA HIS A 177 -7.69 -55.20 -2.68
C HIS A 177 -6.37 -55.66 -2.03
N GLY A 178 -6.33 -55.78 -0.69
CA GLY A 178 -5.22 -56.37 0.05
C GLY A 178 -3.99 -55.47 0.19
N LYS A 179 -4.12 -54.16 0.01
CA LYS A 179 -3.00 -53.20 0.12
C LYS A 179 -3.27 -52.11 1.16
N ASP A 180 -2.27 -51.83 2.00
CA ASP A 180 -2.30 -50.77 3.02
C ASP A 180 -1.56 -49.53 2.49
N ILE A 181 -2.24 -48.73 1.66
CA ILE A 181 -1.62 -47.58 0.99
C ILE A 181 -1.07 -46.54 1.96
N SER A 182 -1.77 -46.23 3.06
CA SER A 182 -1.31 -45.23 4.03
C SER A 182 0.02 -45.66 4.67
N ARG A 183 0.17 -46.96 4.99
CA ARG A 183 1.44 -47.48 5.51
C ARG A 183 2.56 -47.39 4.48
N VAL A 184 2.27 -47.69 3.21
CA VAL A 184 3.26 -47.59 2.11
C VAL A 184 3.69 -46.13 1.91
N VAL A 185 2.75 -45.18 1.90
CA VAL A 185 3.02 -43.75 1.75
C VAL A 185 3.85 -43.23 2.92
N LEU A 186 3.42 -43.48 4.17
CA LEU A 186 4.15 -43.03 5.36
C LEU A 186 5.55 -43.65 5.45
N LYS A 187 5.69 -44.93 5.08
CA LYS A 187 7.01 -45.58 5.00
C LYS A 187 7.88 -44.90 3.94
N THR A 188 7.35 -44.64 2.75
CA THR A 188 8.10 -43.98 1.67
C THR A 188 8.56 -42.59 2.13
N LEU A 189 7.68 -41.78 2.71
CA LEU A 189 8.04 -40.47 3.28
C LEU A 189 9.15 -40.59 4.33
N SER A 190 9.05 -41.56 5.24
CA SER A 190 10.08 -41.83 6.24
C SER A 190 11.42 -42.27 5.64
N ASP A 191 11.41 -43.10 4.59
CA ASP A 191 12.62 -43.56 3.89
C ASP A 191 13.38 -42.37 3.27
N TYR A 192 12.67 -41.29 2.90
CA TYR A 192 13.22 -40.04 2.38
C TYR A 192 13.42 -38.94 3.45
N GLY A 193 13.22 -39.26 4.73
CA GLY A 193 13.55 -38.39 5.86
C GLY A 193 12.40 -37.53 6.41
N TYR A 194 11.17 -37.65 5.88
CA TYR A 194 10.00 -36.96 6.41
C TYR A 194 9.34 -37.79 7.52
N THR A 195 9.51 -37.39 8.77
CA THR A 195 9.05 -38.17 9.94
C THR A 195 8.35 -37.34 11.01
N LYS A 196 8.48 -36.00 10.99
CA LYS A 196 8.02 -35.12 12.06
C LYS A 196 7.15 -33.96 11.57
N SER A 197 6.41 -33.35 12.50
CA SER A 197 5.53 -32.22 12.20
C SER A 197 6.24 -30.98 11.63
N GLU A 198 7.51 -30.76 11.96
CA GLU A 198 8.32 -29.67 11.41
C GLU A 198 8.73 -29.85 9.95
N ASP A 199 8.72 -31.09 9.44
CA ASP A 199 9.13 -31.36 8.07
C ASP A 199 8.18 -30.68 7.07
N LEU A 200 8.71 -30.29 5.91
CA LEU A 200 7.94 -29.62 4.86
C LEU A 200 7.07 -30.61 4.07
N VAL A 201 6.19 -31.31 4.79
CA VAL A 201 5.20 -32.21 4.22
C VAL A 201 3.85 -32.06 4.94
N TYR A 202 2.78 -32.10 4.15
CA TYR A 202 1.43 -32.40 4.61
C TYR A 202 0.99 -33.72 4.00
N VAL A 203 0.26 -34.53 4.77
CA VAL A 203 -0.44 -35.72 4.28
C VAL A 203 -1.94 -35.46 4.37
N GLN A 204 -2.67 -35.67 3.27
CA GLN A 204 -4.11 -35.41 3.19
C GLN A 204 -4.90 -36.64 2.77
N CYS A 205 -6.16 -36.70 3.19
CA CYS A 205 -7.08 -37.76 2.80
C CYS A 205 -8.54 -37.30 2.93
N PHE A 206 -9.40 -37.78 2.03
CA PHE A 206 -10.85 -37.59 2.13
C PHE A 206 -11.49 -38.50 3.19
N ASP A 207 -10.94 -39.69 3.45
CA ASP A 207 -11.49 -40.66 4.39
C ASP A 207 -11.15 -40.28 5.84
N PRO A 208 -12.12 -39.83 6.66
CA PRO A 208 -11.85 -39.40 8.03
C PRO A 208 -11.46 -40.54 8.97
N ALA A 209 -11.90 -41.77 8.70
CA ALA A 209 -11.48 -42.93 9.46
C ALA A 209 -10.01 -43.22 9.19
N GLU A 210 -9.58 -43.08 7.94
CA GLU A 210 -8.18 -43.26 7.56
C GLU A 210 -7.28 -42.14 8.08
N THR A 211 -7.69 -40.87 7.97
CA THR A 211 -6.92 -39.74 8.55
C THR A 211 -6.72 -39.94 10.05
N ARG A 212 -7.77 -40.35 10.77
CA ARG A 212 -7.67 -40.71 12.19
C ARG A 212 -6.76 -41.91 12.43
N ARG A 213 -6.89 -42.98 11.62
CA ARG A 213 -6.03 -44.17 11.72
C ARG A 213 -4.55 -43.82 11.56
N MET A 214 -4.20 -42.92 10.63
CA MET A 214 -2.83 -42.47 10.46
C MET A 214 -2.28 -41.82 11.73
N ARG A 215 -3.06 -40.97 12.40
CA ARG A 215 -2.68 -40.33 13.68
C ARG A 215 -2.65 -41.31 14.85
N GLU A 216 -3.73 -42.06 15.04
CA GLU A 216 -3.97 -42.81 16.28
C GLU A 216 -3.38 -44.22 16.26
N VAL A 217 -3.32 -44.88 15.10
CA VAL A 217 -2.88 -46.28 14.97
C VAL A 217 -1.50 -46.35 14.34
N LEU A 218 -1.28 -45.66 13.22
CA LEU A 218 0.04 -45.61 12.57
C LEU A 218 1.01 -44.64 13.26
N LYS A 219 0.51 -43.81 14.19
CA LYS A 219 1.32 -42.92 15.04
C LYS A 219 2.24 -41.99 14.25
N THR A 220 1.77 -41.51 13.09
CA THR A 220 2.53 -40.49 12.36
C THR A 220 2.57 -39.20 13.17
N ASP A 221 3.71 -38.51 13.14
CA ASP A 221 3.88 -37.15 13.67
C ASP A 221 3.73 -36.08 12.57
N LEU A 222 3.68 -36.49 11.29
CA LEU A 222 3.50 -35.58 10.17
C LEU A 222 2.19 -34.78 10.28
N LYS A 223 2.17 -33.58 9.68
CA LYS A 223 0.96 -32.75 9.61
C LYS A 223 -0.09 -33.42 8.75
N LEU A 224 -1.30 -33.60 9.29
CA LEU A 224 -2.43 -34.23 8.61
C LEU A 224 -3.48 -33.20 8.21
N VAL A 225 -4.04 -33.34 7.01
CA VAL A 225 -5.14 -32.51 6.52
C VAL A 225 -6.35 -33.36 6.14
N GLN A 226 -7.49 -33.04 6.73
CA GLN A 226 -8.76 -33.67 6.37
C GLN A 226 -9.35 -32.97 5.14
N LEU A 227 -9.44 -33.67 4.01
CA LEU A 227 -10.13 -33.14 2.84
C LEU A 227 -11.65 -33.22 3.03
N ILE A 228 -12.35 -32.19 2.57
CA ILE A 228 -13.81 -32.07 2.71
C ILE A 228 -14.44 -31.88 1.33
N GLY A 229 -15.09 -32.93 0.87
CA GLY A 229 -15.76 -32.98 -0.42
C GLY A 229 -16.99 -32.09 -0.52
N SER A 230 -17.44 -31.85 -1.74
CA SER A 230 -18.75 -31.29 -2.02
C SER A 230 -19.86 -32.25 -1.59
N LYS A 231 -21.06 -31.73 -1.30
CA LYS A 231 -22.24 -32.55 -1.01
C LYS A 231 -22.46 -33.58 -2.13
N ASN A 232 -22.33 -34.85 -1.78
CA ASN A 232 -22.56 -35.97 -2.68
C ASN A 232 -23.52 -36.96 -2.00
N PRO A 233 -24.77 -37.09 -2.47
CA PRO A 233 -25.75 -38.00 -1.87
C PRO A 233 -25.37 -39.48 -2.00
N ASN A 234 -24.41 -39.81 -2.87
CA ASN A 234 -23.90 -41.16 -3.07
C ASN A 234 -22.61 -41.45 -2.29
N SER A 235 -22.10 -40.47 -1.52
CA SER A 235 -20.96 -40.66 -0.63
C SER A 235 -21.43 -41.27 0.69
N ALA A 236 -20.70 -42.27 1.19
CA ALA A 236 -20.91 -42.78 2.55
C ALA A 236 -20.48 -41.78 3.64
N ILE A 237 -19.69 -40.76 3.25
CA ILE A 237 -19.19 -39.69 4.13
C ILE A 237 -20.09 -38.46 3.98
N ASP A 238 -20.64 -37.98 5.11
CA ASP A 238 -21.39 -36.74 5.19
C ASP A 238 -20.46 -35.54 5.45
N TYR A 239 -19.97 -34.95 4.36
CA TYR A 239 -19.09 -33.78 4.43
C TYR A 239 -19.75 -32.52 4.99
N GLU A 240 -21.09 -32.41 4.95
CA GLU A 240 -21.79 -31.24 5.51
C GLU A 240 -21.76 -31.24 7.03
N GLN A 241 -21.78 -32.42 7.67
CA GLN A 241 -21.59 -32.54 9.12
C GLN A 241 -20.18 -32.16 9.56
N MET A 242 -19.18 -32.39 8.71
CA MET A 242 -17.77 -32.15 9.03
C MET A 242 -17.43 -30.65 9.14
N ILE A 243 -18.13 -29.79 8.39
CA ILE A 243 -17.91 -28.33 8.42
C ILE A 243 -18.68 -27.62 9.55
N LEU A 244 -19.52 -28.34 10.30
CA LEU A 244 -20.16 -27.80 11.50
C LEU A 244 -19.15 -27.70 12.66
N PRO A 245 -19.35 -26.80 13.64
CA PRO A 245 -18.45 -26.67 14.78
C PRO A 245 -18.16 -27.99 15.54
N SER A 246 -19.14 -28.88 15.66
CA SER A 246 -18.95 -30.22 16.25
C SER A 246 -18.07 -31.12 15.40
N GLY A 247 -18.23 -31.10 14.08
CA GLY A 247 -17.40 -31.81 13.12
C GLY A 247 -15.95 -31.31 13.16
N LEU A 248 -15.75 -29.99 13.11
CA LEU A 248 -14.42 -29.37 13.19
C LEU A 248 -13.72 -29.73 14.51
N LYS A 249 -14.44 -29.76 15.63
CA LYS A 249 -13.89 -30.18 16.93
C LYS A 249 -13.42 -31.64 16.92
N LEU A 250 -14.12 -32.52 16.21
CA LEU A 250 -13.67 -33.91 16.03
C LEU A 250 -12.42 -33.98 15.15
N ILE A 251 -12.38 -33.20 14.07
CA ILE A 251 -11.23 -33.12 13.14
C ILE A 251 -9.98 -32.63 13.88
N ALA A 252 -10.09 -31.59 14.69
CA ALA A 252 -8.99 -31.04 15.49
C ALA A 252 -8.37 -32.05 16.49
N GLY A 253 -9.06 -33.16 16.78
CA GLY A 253 -8.50 -34.25 17.59
C GLY A 253 -7.47 -35.12 16.86
N TYR A 254 -7.44 -35.10 15.51
CA TYR A 254 -6.57 -35.97 14.73
C TYR A 254 -5.85 -35.31 13.54
N ALA A 255 -6.29 -34.12 13.10
CA ALA A 255 -5.71 -33.38 11.97
C ALA A 255 -5.27 -31.96 12.35
N ASP A 256 -4.34 -31.43 11.58
CA ASP A 256 -3.71 -30.10 11.75
C ASP A 256 -4.35 -29.05 10.81
N GLY A 257 -5.16 -29.50 9.85
CA GLY A 257 -5.90 -28.64 8.95
C GLY A 257 -7.04 -29.33 8.23
N ILE A 258 -7.81 -28.53 7.50
CA ILE A 258 -8.85 -28.96 6.58
C ILE A 258 -8.58 -28.43 5.18
N GLY A 259 -8.89 -29.23 4.17
CA GLY A 259 -8.91 -28.80 2.78
C GLY A 259 -10.32 -28.89 2.22
N PRO A 260 -11.14 -27.83 2.30
CA PRO A 260 -12.51 -27.86 1.81
C PRO A 260 -12.62 -27.44 0.34
N SER A 261 -13.69 -27.86 -0.33
CA SER A 261 -14.11 -27.23 -1.59
C SER A 261 -14.39 -25.73 -1.38
N ILE A 262 -14.04 -24.89 -2.37
CA ILE A 262 -14.20 -23.42 -2.30
C ILE A 262 -15.65 -23.00 -1.95
N GLN A 263 -16.65 -23.74 -2.42
CA GLN A 263 -18.08 -23.49 -2.18
C GLN A 263 -18.50 -23.62 -0.70
N HIS A 264 -17.68 -24.27 0.13
CA HIS A 264 -17.92 -24.32 1.57
C HIS A 264 -17.55 -23.00 2.25
N ILE A 265 -16.68 -22.21 1.63
CA ILE A 265 -16.19 -20.92 2.13
C ILE A 265 -16.98 -19.78 1.48
N VAL A 266 -17.03 -19.74 0.15
CA VAL A 266 -17.73 -18.70 -0.62
C VAL A 266 -19.13 -19.21 -0.94
N LYS A 267 -20.15 -18.64 -0.28
CA LYS A 267 -21.55 -19.05 -0.46
C LYS A 267 -22.22 -18.34 -1.62
N ASP A 268 -21.87 -17.08 -1.85
CA ASP A 268 -22.36 -16.28 -2.97
C ASP A 268 -21.41 -15.10 -3.23
N ILE A 269 -21.60 -14.39 -4.34
CA ILE A 269 -20.93 -13.12 -4.65
C ILE A 269 -22.00 -12.11 -5.10
N GLN A 270 -22.06 -11.00 -4.39
CA GLN A 270 -23.03 -9.93 -4.64
C GLN A 270 -22.76 -9.20 -5.96
N GLN A 271 -23.74 -8.45 -6.45
CA GLN A 271 -23.63 -7.71 -7.73
C GLN A 271 -22.52 -6.64 -7.73
N ASP A 272 -22.16 -6.13 -6.57
CA ASP A 272 -21.06 -5.17 -6.36
C ASP A 272 -19.67 -5.86 -6.27
N GLY A 273 -19.64 -7.19 -6.40
CA GLY A 273 -18.42 -8.00 -6.31
C GLY A 273 -18.03 -8.41 -4.89
N GLN A 274 -18.82 -8.11 -3.85
CA GLN A 274 -18.49 -8.51 -2.48
C GLN A 274 -18.87 -9.98 -2.21
N PRO A 275 -17.98 -10.79 -1.59
CA PRO A 275 -18.28 -12.18 -1.29
C PRO A 275 -19.21 -12.32 -0.07
N ILE A 276 -20.12 -13.29 -0.12
CA ILE A 276 -20.84 -13.79 1.06
C ILE A 276 -20.10 -15.03 1.56
N LEU A 277 -19.45 -14.88 2.71
CA LEU A 277 -18.59 -15.92 3.30
C LEU A 277 -19.31 -16.71 4.39
N SER A 278 -18.99 -18.00 4.49
CA SER A 278 -19.40 -18.82 5.64
C SER A 278 -18.49 -18.58 6.85
N SER A 279 -18.90 -19.06 8.02
CA SER A 279 -18.07 -19.01 9.23
C SER A 279 -16.95 -20.08 9.27
N LEU A 280 -16.87 -20.96 8.26
CA LEU A 280 -16.02 -22.16 8.28
C LEU A 280 -14.55 -21.84 8.59
N VAL A 281 -13.98 -20.83 7.93
CA VAL A 281 -12.57 -20.47 8.14
C VAL A 281 -12.34 -20.00 9.57
N GLN A 282 -13.22 -19.15 10.07
CA GLN A 282 -13.14 -18.60 11.43
C GLN A 282 -13.32 -19.71 12.48
N ASP A 283 -14.25 -20.64 12.27
CA ASP A 283 -14.51 -21.74 13.19
C ASP A 283 -13.38 -22.77 13.20
N ALA A 284 -12.74 -23.03 12.05
CA ALA A 284 -11.54 -23.86 11.96
C ALA A 284 -10.35 -23.19 12.68
N HIS A 285 -10.14 -21.89 12.48
CA HIS A 285 -9.07 -21.14 13.14
C HIS A 285 -9.20 -21.10 14.67
N LYS A 286 -10.42 -21.03 15.23
CA LYS A 286 -10.66 -21.14 16.68
C LYS A 286 -10.17 -22.47 17.27
N LEU A 287 -10.04 -23.50 16.43
CA LEU A 287 -9.57 -24.83 16.80
C LEU A 287 -8.12 -25.09 16.34
N ASN A 288 -7.39 -24.05 15.93
CA ASN A 288 -6.03 -24.11 15.38
C ASN A 288 -5.88 -24.96 14.10
N LEU A 289 -6.97 -25.23 13.39
CA LEU A 289 -6.93 -25.92 12.10
C LEU A 289 -6.53 -24.94 10.98
N LYS A 290 -5.54 -25.30 10.17
CA LYS A 290 -5.26 -24.60 8.89
C LYS A 290 -6.37 -24.85 7.89
N VAL A 291 -6.62 -23.90 7.00
CA VAL A 291 -7.64 -24.02 5.96
C VAL A 291 -7.02 -23.82 4.58
N HIS A 292 -6.96 -24.89 3.79
CA HIS A 292 -6.36 -24.92 2.46
C HIS A 292 -7.38 -25.35 1.39
N PRO A 293 -8.28 -24.46 0.91
CA PRO A 293 -9.31 -24.84 -0.04
C PRO A 293 -8.76 -25.25 -1.41
N TYR A 294 -9.53 -26.11 -2.08
CA TYR A 294 -9.27 -26.58 -3.45
C TYR A 294 -10.51 -26.40 -4.35
N THR A 295 -10.41 -26.23 -5.67
CA THR A 295 -9.19 -25.96 -6.46
C THR A 295 -9.42 -24.71 -7.30
N LEU A 296 -8.52 -23.74 -7.21
CA LEU A 296 -8.63 -22.48 -7.93
C LEU A 296 -8.10 -22.64 -9.37
N ARG A 297 -8.90 -22.24 -10.35
CA ARG A 297 -8.62 -22.41 -11.77
C ARG A 297 -9.00 -21.15 -12.56
N THR A 298 -8.09 -20.66 -13.40
CA THR A 298 -8.36 -19.49 -14.28
C THR A 298 -9.36 -19.83 -15.39
N ASP A 299 -9.32 -21.07 -15.86
CA ASP A 299 -10.15 -21.62 -16.93
C ASP A 299 -11.47 -22.22 -16.43
N ARG A 300 -11.74 -22.14 -15.12
CA ARG A 300 -12.99 -22.55 -14.47
C ARG A 300 -13.25 -21.75 -13.20
N LEU A 301 -13.45 -20.45 -13.36
CA LEU A 301 -13.81 -19.56 -12.24
C LEU A 301 -15.23 -19.87 -11.73
N PRO A 302 -15.48 -19.73 -10.41
CA PRO A 302 -16.84 -19.75 -9.89
C PRO A 302 -17.72 -18.67 -10.57
N PRO A 303 -19.03 -18.89 -10.67
CA PRO A 303 -19.97 -17.87 -11.12
C PRO A 303 -19.78 -16.53 -10.37
N GLN A 304 -20.02 -15.40 -11.06
CA GLN A 304 -19.88 -14.02 -10.54
C GLN A 304 -18.45 -13.59 -10.13
N VAL A 305 -17.46 -14.49 -10.13
CA VAL A 305 -16.05 -14.13 -10.00
C VAL A 305 -15.57 -13.47 -11.28
N ILE A 306 -15.27 -12.17 -11.17
CA ILE A 306 -14.78 -11.31 -12.26
C ILE A 306 -13.54 -11.89 -12.96
N ASN A 307 -12.51 -12.29 -12.20
CA ASN A 307 -11.26 -12.84 -12.71
C ASN A 307 -10.51 -13.63 -11.62
N PHE A 308 -9.35 -14.21 -11.96
CA PHE A 308 -8.57 -15.03 -11.03
C PHE A 308 -8.04 -14.26 -9.81
N ASP A 309 -7.58 -13.01 -9.99
CA ASP A 309 -7.15 -12.14 -8.89
C ASP A 309 -8.29 -11.84 -7.91
N HIS A 310 -9.51 -11.67 -8.44
CA HIS A 310 -10.69 -11.50 -7.60
C HIS A 310 -10.95 -12.73 -6.72
N LEU A 311 -10.80 -13.95 -7.26
CA LEU A 311 -10.91 -15.18 -6.48
C LEU A 311 -9.82 -15.30 -5.41
N LEU A 312 -8.58 -14.96 -5.76
CA LEU A 312 -7.45 -14.97 -4.82
C LEU A 312 -7.65 -13.94 -3.70
N ARG A 313 -8.18 -12.75 -4.00
CA ARG A 313 -8.53 -11.73 -3.02
C ARG A 313 -9.59 -12.22 -2.05
N ILE A 314 -10.69 -12.78 -2.58
CA ILE A 314 -11.78 -13.33 -1.77
C ILE A 314 -11.25 -14.37 -0.77
N LEU A 315 -10.37 -15.25 -1.22
CA LEU A 315 -9.89 -16.34 -0.36
C LEU A 315 -8.79 -15.90 0.60
N PHE A 316 -7.75 -15.21 0.13
CA PHE A 316 -6.62 -14.83 0.97
C PHE A 316 -6.90 -13.64 1.88
N LEU A 317 -7.67 -12.64 1.42
CA LEU A 317 -7.88 -11.38 2.15
C LEU A 317 -9.22 -11.37 2.87
N ASP A 318 -10.32 -11.68 2.17
CA ASP A 318 -11.66 -11.57 2.75
C ASP A 318 -11.98 -12.79 3.66
N ALA A 319 -11.75 -14.01 3.16
CA ALA A 319 -11.96 -15.25 3.92
C ALA A 319 -10.78 -15.63 4.81
N ASN A 320 -9.61 -15.03 4.58
CA ASN A 320 -8.40 -15.23 5.37
C ASN A 320 -7.89 -16.68 5.44
N VAL A 321 -8.04 -17.48 4.38
CA VAL A 321 -7.54 -18.88 4.34
C VAL A 321 -6.02 -18.95 4.47
N ASP A 322 -5.46 -20.04 5.01
CA ASP A 322 -4.01 -20.17 5.26
C ASP A 322 -3.20 -20.52 4.01
N GLY A 323 -3.85 -21.08 2.99
CA GLY A 323 -3.23 -21.48 1.74
C GLY A 323 -4.27 -21.86 0.72
N ILE A 324 -3.87 -22.05 -0.55
CA ILE A 324 -4.80 -22.48 -1.60
C ILE A 324 -4.17 -23.55 -2.48
N PHE A 325 -4.99 -24.45 -3.00
CA PHE A 325 -4.65 -25.36 -4.09
C PHE A 325 -5.01 -24.71 -5.43
N THR A 326 -4.06 -24.61 -6.35
CA THR A 326 -4.30 -24.08 -7.69
C THR A 326 -3.56 -24.83 -8.78
N ASP A 327 -4.20 -24.90 -9.95
CA ASP A 327 -3.60 -25.42 -11.18
C ASP A 327 -2.62 -24.40 -11.82
N PHE A 328 -2.61 -23.14 -11.36
CA PHE A 328 -1.82 -22.02 -11.91
C PHE A 328 -0.94 -21.39 -10.82
N PRO A 329 0.17 -22.06 -10.41
CA PRO A 329 0.93 -21.67 -9.23
C PRO A 329 1.61 -20.31 -9.34
N ASP A 330 2.12 -19.96 -10.53
CA ASP A 330 2.74 -18.67 -10.83
C ASP A 330 1.80 -17.49 -10.51
N LEU A 331 0.55 -17.56 -10.96
CA LEU A 331 -0.42 -16.49 -10.75
C LEU A 331 -0.72 -16.29 -9.26
N ALA A 332 -0.87 -17.37 -8.50
CA ALA A 332 -1.11 -17.28 -7.05
C ALA A 332 0.15 -16.85 -6.27
N VAL A 333 1.34 -17.29 -6.69
CA VAL A 333 2.62 -16.87 -6.10
C VAL A 333 2.86 -15.39 -6.38
N ASP A 334 2.64 -14.94 -7.62
CA ASP A 334 2.75 -13.54 -8.00
C ASP A 334 1.71 -12.70 -7.27
N PHE A 335 0.47 -13.18 -7.11
CA PHE A 335 -0.51 -12.53 -6.26
C PHE A 335 0.01 -12.37 -4.83
N LEU A 336 0.47 -13.44 -4.15
CA LEU A 336 1.00 -13.32 -2.79
C LEU A 336 2.26 -12.44 -2.73
N ARG A 337 3.16 -12.50 -3.71
CA ARG A 337 4.32 -11.61 -3.80
C ARG A 337 3.91 -10.14 -3.90
N ASN A 338 2.86 -9.87 -4.68
CA ASN A 338 2.36 -8.53 -4.95
C ASN A 338 1.38 -8.01 -3.86
N HIS A 339 0.77 -8.90 -3.07
CA HIS A 339 -0.35 -8.53 -2.18
C HIS A 339 -0.16 -8.94 -0.70
N VAL A 340 0.73 -9.88 -0.36
CA VAL A 340 0.81 -10.50 0.98
C VAL A 340 2.23 -10.62 1.57
N ALA A 341 3.28 -10.83 0.76
CA ALA A 341 4.63 -11.20 1.25
C ALA A 341 5.66 -10.04 1.38
N GLN A 342 5.29 -8.80 1.09
CA GLN A 342 6.10 -7.58 1.33
C GLN A 342 5.15 -6.41 1.64
N PRO A 343 5.42 -5.54 2.64
CA PRO A 343 4.97 -4.16 2.48
C PRO A 343 5.85 -3.52 1.38
N LYS A 344 5.21 -3.15 0.24
CA LYS A 344 5.75 -2.53 -1.00
C LYS A 344 6.10 -3.61 -2.07
N ASP A 345 5.53 -3.68 -3.29
CA ASP A 345 5.62 -2.66 -4.36
C ASP A 345 4.72 -2.92 -5.61
N ARG A 346 4.33 -1.80 -6.26
CA ARG A 346 3.80 -1.51 -7.62
C ARG A 346 2.44 -1.97 -8.18
N ALA A 347 2.02 -3.24 -8.28
CA ALA A 347 0.79 -3.55 -9.06
C ALA A 347 -0.53 -3.28 -8.30
N THR A 348 -0.58 -3.63 -7.02
CA THR A 348 -1.63 -3.26 -6.05
C THR A 348 -1.62 -1.79 -5.70
N TYR A 349 -0.41 -1.21 -5.66
CA TYR A 349 -0.24 0.23 -5.64
C TYR A 349 -0.95 0.83 -6.85
N ASP A 350 -0.76 0.31 -8.05
CA ASP A 350 -1.37 0.88 -9.25
C ASP A 350 -2.91 0.74 -9.26
N TYR A 351 -3.52 -0.35 -8.81
CA TYR A 351 -4.99 -0.46 -8.74
C TYR A 351 -5.62 0.40 -7.63
N ALA A 352 -5.06 0.38 -6.42
CA ALA A 352 -5.58 1.19 -5.32
C ALA A 352 -5.30 2.68 -5.56
N THR A 353 -4.09 3.03 -6.01
CA THR A 353 -3.77 4.39 -6.46
C THR A 353 -4.62 4.78 -7.66
N THR A 354 -4.89 3.91 -8.64
CA THR A 354 -5.79 4.23 -9.77
C THR A 354 -7.21 4.46 -9.30
N TRP A 355 -7.74 3.64 -8.39
CA TRP A 355 -9.06 3.84 -7.82
C TRP A 355 -9.12 5.16 -7.03
N LEU A 356 -8.14 5.41 -6.16
CA LEU A 356 -8.03 6.66 -5.41
C LEU A 356 -7.88 7.87 -6.33
N ASP A 357 -7.09 7.75 -7.39
CA ASP A 357 -6.91 8.78 -8.41
C ASP A 357 -8.24 9.10 -9.11
N GLN A 358 -9.09 8.10 -9.33
CA GLN A 358 -10.39 8.28 -9.98
C GLN A 358 -11.50 8.76 -9.04
N HIS A 359 -11.47 8.41 -7.76
CA HIS A 359 -12.61 8.58 -6.84
C HIS A 359 -12.34 9.53 -5.68
N LEU A 360 -11.09 9.69 -5.26
CA LEU A 360 -10.72 10.66 -4.22
C LEU A 360 -10.56 12.04 -4.87
N ARG A 361 -10.99 13.09 -4.18
CA ARG A 361 -10.80 14.48 -4.59
C ARG A 361 -9.73 15.17 -3.77
N MET A 362 -9.18 16.25 -4.29
CA MET A 362 -8.11 16.99 -3.61
C MET A 362 -8.54 17.59 -2.25
N ASN A 363 -9.83 17.79 -2.01
CA ASN A 363 -10.38 18.22 -0.72
C ASN A 363 -10.67 17.04 0.24
N GLN A 364 -10.09 15.87 0.00
CA GLN A 364 -10.21 14.70 0.89
C GLN A 364 -8.84 14.22 1.38
N ILE A 365 -7.80 15.05 1.20
CA ILE A 365 -6.45 14.81 1.69
C ILE A 365 -6.01 15.93 2.64
N GLN A 366 -5.03 15.63 3.50
CA GLN A 366 -4.41 16.59 4.42
C GLN A 366 -2.90 16.52 4.30
N THR A 367 -2.25 17.68 4.35
CA THR A 367 -0.81 17.86 4.14
C THR A 367 -0.23 18.85 5.16
N ILE A 368 1.10 18.82 5.30
CA ILE A 368 1.86 19.86 6.01
C ILE A 368 2.44 20.83 4.98
N GLY A 369 2.54 22.09 5.37
CA GLY A 369 3.30 23.09 4.63
C GLY A 369 4.08 24.01 5.54
N SER A 370 4.81 24.94 4.95
CA SER A 370 5.57 25.95 5.68
C SER A 370 4.94 27.32 5.56
N HIS A 371 5.09 28.09 6.64
CA HIS A 371 4.77 29.51 6.68
C HIS A 371 6.04 30.30 6.33
N ASN A 372 5.93 31.39 5.56
CA ASN A 372 7.07 32.13 5.00
C ASN A 372 8.20 31.27 4.41
N SER A 373 7.85 30.31 3.55
CA SER A 373 8.74 29.22 3.08
C SER A 373 10.08 29.68 2.48
N PHE A 374 10.17 30.90 1.99
CA PHE A 374 11.37 31.46 1.36
C PHE A 374 12.42 31.94 2.37
N LYS A 375 12.02 32.21 3.61
CA LYS A 375 12.78 33.01 4.59
C LYS A 375 14.10 32.34 4.97
N GLU A 376 15.20 33.07 4.82
CA GLU A 376 16.49 32.70 5.42
C GLU A 376 16.63 33.31 6.83
N ALA A 377 17.57 32.80 7.63
CA ALA A 377 17.88 33.44 8.90
C ALA A 377 18.26 34.91 8.72
N ILE A 378 17.75 35.77 9.61
CA ILE A 378 18.23 37.14 9.71
C ILE A 378 19.72 37.09 10.03
N ALA A 379 20.48 37.95 9.35
CA ALA A 379 21.92 37.96 9.47
C ALA A 379 22.35 38.24 10.93
N PRO A 380 23.42 37.61 11.45
CA PRO A 380 23.78 37.70 12.87
C PRO A 380 23.92 39.13 13.40
N SER A 381 24.51 40.04 12.61
CA SER A 381 24.67 41.43 13.02
C SER A 381 23.32 42.14 13.15
N LEU A 382 22.41 41.92 12.20
CA LEU A 382 21.07 42.51 12.20
C LEU A 382 20.19 41.91 13.31
N MET A 383 20.28 40.61 13.55
CA MET A 383 19.60 39.96 14.67
C MET A 383 20.06 40.52 16.02
N GLN A 384 21.35 40.85 16.16
CA GLN A 384 21.86 41.53 17.36
C GLN A 384 21.23 42.92 17.55
N ILE A 385 21.05 43.69 16.48
CA ILE A 385 20.36 45.00 16.53
C ILE A 385 18.90 44.80 16.96
N LEU A 386 18.17 43.89 16.32
CA LEU A 386 16.78 43.61 16.64
C LEU A 386 16.61 43.19 18.10
N ARG A 387 17.47 42.31 18.60
CA ARG A 387 17.49 41.90 20.03
C ARG A 387 17.69 43.07 20.99
N GLN A 388 18.45 44.09 20.61
CA GLN A 388 18.66 45.27 21.45
C GLN A 388 17.46 46.22 21.44
N LEU A 389 16.78 46.34 20.30
CA LEU A 389 15.64 47.25 20.12
C LEU A 389 14.34 46.65 20.65
N ASP A 390 14.04 45.42 20.25
CA ASP A 390 12.82 44.70 20.63
C ASP A 390 13.11 43.18 20.70
N PRO A 391 13.47 42.67 21.89
CA PRO A 391 13.73 41.25 22.09
C PRO A 391 12.57 40.34 21.68
N ASN A 392 11.32 40.77 21.88
CA ASN A 392 10.14 39.94 21.62
C ASN A 392 9.93 39.77 20.11
N THR A 393 10.03 40.87 19.36
CA THR A 393 9.99 40.83 17.90
C THR A 393 11.18 40.05 17.34
N ALA A 394 12.38 40.22 17.91
CA ALA A 394 13.52 39.41 17.52
C ALA A 394 13.27 37.92 17.73
N ASP A 395 12.66 37.52 18.85
CA ASP A 395 12.32 36.12 19.16
C ASP A 395 11.28 35.54 18.19
N SER A 396 10.28 36.33 17.76
CA SER A 396 9.26 35.87 16.81
C SER A 396 9.78 35.72 15.38
N LEU A 397 10.81 36.49 15.00
CA LEU A 397 11.46 36.43 13.69
C LEU A 397 12.60 35.40 13.59
N ASP A 398 12.94 34.76 14.71
CA ASP A 398 14.09 33.88 14.87
C ASP A 398 13.81 32.46 14.34
N TYR A 399 13.56 32.34 13.04
CA TYR A 399 13.40 31.08 12.32
C TYR A 399 13.91 31.23 10.87
N GLU A 400 14.07 30.09 10.20
CA GLU A 400 14.57 30.00 8.83
C GLU A 400 14.08 28.73 8.14
N HIS A 401 14.18 28.73 6.81
CA HIS A 401 13.88 27.59 5.98
C HIS A 401 15.02 27.27 5.01
N ILE A 402 15.10 25.98 4.69
CA ILE A 402 15.85 25.48 3.55
C ILE A 402 15.16 25.91 2.24
N SER A 403 15.81 25.75 1.09
CA SER A 403 15.21 26.13 -0.21
C SER A 403 13.85 25.46 -0.49
N LEU A 404 13.03 26.07 -1.35
CA LEU A 404 11.67 25.58 -1.65
C LEU A 404 11.69 24.14 -2.15
N THR A 405 12.62 23.81 -3.07
CA THR A 405 12.81 22.44 -3.58
C THR A 405 13.06 21.45 -2.45
N LYS A 406 13.95 21.78 -1.50
CA LYS A 406 14.25 20.87 -0.39
C LYS A 406 13.06 20.68 0.54
N GLN A 407 12.22 21.69 0.70
CA GLN A 407 10.97 21.56 1.45
C GLN A 407 10.00 20.60 0.76
N LEU A 408 9.85 20.73 -0.56
CA LEU A 408 9.02 19.83 -1.36
C LEU A 408 9.57 18.39 -1.34
N ASP A 409 10.91 18.23 -1.38
CA ASP A 409 11.62 16.97 -1.20
C ASP A 409 11.44 16.39 0.21
N LEU A 410 11.11 17.18 1.23
CA LEU A 410 10.73 16.65 2.55
C LEU A 410 9.25 16.27 2.65
N GLY A 411 8.49 16.48 1.59
CA GLY A 411 7.07 16.13 1.52
C GLY A 411 6.11 17.27 1.85
N LEU A 412 6.57 18.52 1.97
CA LEU A 412 5.65 19.65 2.16
C LEU A 412 4.82 19.89 0.90
N ARG A 413 3.52 20.13 1.04
CA ARG A 413 2.60 20.38 -0.09
C ARG A 413 1.84 21.71 0.05
N GLN A 414 2.27 22.55 0.97
CA GLN A 414 1.95 23.97 0.97
C GLN A 414 3.22 24.80 1.21
N LEU A 415 3.34 25.89 0.44
CA LEU A 415 4.35 26.93 0.59
C LEU A 415 3.65 28.28 0.74
N GLU A 416 4.28 29.22 1.42
CA GLU A 416 3.79 30.59 1.61
C GLU A 416 4.86 31.58 1.18
N LEU A 417 4.48 32.54 0.35
CA LEU A 417 5.36 33.58 -0.17
C LEU A 417 4.81 34.96 0.16
N ASP A 418 5.66 35.79 0.75
CA ASP A 418 5.39 37.21 0.97
C ASP A 418 5.90 37.98 -0.25
N LEU A 419 4.98 38.68 -0.92
CA LEU A 419 5.28 39.40 -2.15
C LEU A 419 5.21 40.90 -1.95
N PHE A 420 6.27 41.58 -2.41
CA PHE A 420 6.31 43.03 -2.55
C PHE A 420 6.33 43.41 -4.03
N TYR A 421 5.42 44.30 -4.43
CA TYR A 421 5.33 44.76 -5.81
C TYR A 421 6.45 45.77 -6.14
N ASP A 422 7.18 45.52 -7.23
CA ASP A 422 8.29 46.36 -7.69
C ASP A 422 8.41 46.36 -9.23
N PRO A 423 7.47 47.02 -9.94
CA PRO A 423 7.38 46.94 -11.40
C PRO A 423 8.59 47.53 -12.14
N GLU A 424 9.33 48.45 -11.51
CA GLU A 424 10.54 49.05 -12.09
C GLU A 424 11.82 48.33 -11.66
N GLY A 425 11.78 47.58 -10.55
CA GLY A 425 12.93 46.94 -9.95
C GLY A 425 13.79 47.88 -9.11
N GLY A 426 14.61 47.29 -8.22
CA GLY A 426 15.62 47.99 -7.45
C GLY A 426 15.13 48.61 -6.14
N ARG A 427 13.82 48.62 -5.85
CA ARG A 427 13.25 49.22 -4.63
C ARG A 427 13.80 48.58 -3.36
N TYR A 428 14.03 47.27 -3.39
CA TYR A 428 14.49 46.47 -2.26
C TYR A 428 15.94 46.00 -2.40
N ALA A 429 16.73 46.63 -3.29
CA ALA A 429 18.11 46.24 -3.55
C ALA A 429 19.11 46.71 -2.48
N ASN A 430 18.74 47.70 -1.65
CA ASN A 430 19.59 48.28 -0.62
C ASN A 430 18.82 48.42 0.71
N PRO A 431 18.51 47.31 1.40
CA PRO A 431 17.73 47.36 2.63
C PRO A 431 18.51 48.05 3.77
N TYR A 432 17.80 48.85 4.56
CA TYR A 432 18.37 49.70 5.61
C TYR A 432 19.14 48.91 6.68
N GLY A 433 18.71 47.68 7.02
CA GLY A 433 19.39 46.84 8.01
C GLY A 433 20.88 46.61 7.72
N ILE A 434 21.29 46.59 6.44
CA ILE A 434 22.71 46.48 6.04
C ILE A 434 23.48 47.76 6.41
N MET A 435 22.86 48.93 6.19
CA MET A 435 23.46 50.21 6.57
C MET A 435 23.57 50.34 8.09
N ALA A 436 22.51 49.99 8.83
CA ALA A 436 22.49 50.05 10.29
C ALA A 436 23.59 49.19 10.92
N ALA A 437 23.79 47.95 10.44
CA ALA A 437 24.86 47.07 10.89
C ALA A 437 26.26 47.67 10.69
N LYS A 438 26.48 48.31 9.54
CA LYS A 438 27.74 48.98 9.21
C LYS A 438 27.98 50.20 10.10
N GLU A 439 26.96 51.01 10.36
CA GLU A 439 27.05 52.18 11.23
C GLU A 439 27.36 51.81 12.69
N MET A 440 26.85 50.66 13.16
CA MET A 440 27.13 50.12 14.49
C MET A 440 28.46 49.37 14.59
N ASN A 441 29.27 49.34 13.52
CA ASN A 441 30.57 48.66 13.47
C ASN A 441 30.49 47.18 13.88
N LEU A 442 29.41 46.50 13.50
CA LEU A 442 29.21 45.07 13.76
C LEU A 442 29.97 44.20 12.73
N PRO A 443 30.18 42.89 13.01
CA PRO A 443 30.82 41.99 12.07
C PRO A 443 30.14 41.96 10.69
N LEU A 444 30.95 41.74 9.65
CA LEU A 444 30.45 41.61 8.28
C LEU A 444 29.57 40.37 8.12
N ASP A 445 28.31 40.59 7.74
CA ASP A 445 27.40 39.53 7.36
C ASP A 445 27.68 39.01 5.93
N PRO A 446 27.17 37.81 5.57
CA PRO A 446 27.18 37.35 4.19
C PRO A 446 26.56 38.37 3.23
N PRO A 447 26.94 38.41 1.94
CA PRO A 447 26.25 39.25 0.98
C PRO A 447 24.74 38.96 0.91
N TYR A 448 23.90 39.99 0.79
CA TYR A 448 22.44 39.85 0.66
C TYR A 448 22.02 39.45 -0.76
N ASP A 449 22.30 40.31 -1.75
CA ASP A 449 21.95 40.08 -3.16
C ASP A 449 23.22 40.12 -4.03
N PRO A 450 24.10 39.10 -3.93
CA PRO A 450 25.37 39.10 -4.66
C PRO A 450 25.20 39.05 -6.18
N LYS A 451 24.03 38.62 -6.67
CA LYS A 451 23.71 38.52 -8.11
C LYS A 451 22.92 39.71 -8.63
N GLY A 452 22.58 40.70 -7.79
CA GLY A 452 21.84 41.89 -8.18
C GLY A 452 20.41 41.63 -8.67
N LYS A 453 19.78 40.52 -8.24
CA LYS A 453 18.44 40.11 -8.68
C LYS A 453 17.34 41.08 -8.27
N MET A 454 17.52 41.78 -7.15
CA MET A 454 16.54 42.74 -6.63
C MET A 454 16.41 43.97 -7.52
N LYS A 455 17.34 44.20 -8.46
CA LYS A 455 17.29 45.27 -9.46
C LYS A 455 16.39 44.96 -10.65
N ASN A 456 16.02 43.69 -10.86
CA ASN A 456 15.13 43.33 -11.96
C ASN A 456 13.70 43.83 -11.65
N PRO A 457 12.89 44.21 -12.64
CA PRO A 457 11.44 44.38 -12.51
C PRO A 457 10.71 43.16 -11.94
N GLY A 458 9.51 43.36 -11.40
CA GLY A 458 8.59 42.31 -10.95
C GLY A 458 8.57 42.10 -9.44
N PHE A 459 7.83 41.09 -8.96
CA PHE A 459 7.62 40.90 -7.52
C PHE A 459 8.88 40.41 -6.80
N LYS A 460 9.07 40.92 -5.57
CA LYS A 460 10.14 40.49 -4.65
C LYS A 460 9.58 39.60 -3.57
N VAL A 461 10.39 38.63 -3.15
CA VAL A 461 10.03 37.65 -2.13
C VAL A 461 10.90 37.89 -0.91
N LEU A 462 10.32 38.44 0.15
CA LEU A 462 10.99 38.79 1.39
C LEU A 462 9.96 38.99 2.51
N HIS A 463 10.34 38.87 3.79
CA HIS A 463 9.39 38.88 4.90
C HIS A 463 9.10 40.30 5.40
N VAL A 464 10.16 41.10 5.64
CA VAL A 464 10.05 42.51 6.04
C VAL A 464 11.12 43.33 5.32
N GLN A 465 10.72 44.41 4.63
CA GLN A 465 11.54 45.13 3.62
C GLN A 465 12.99 45.43 4.05
N ASP A 466 13.19 45.91 5.27
CA ASP A 466 14.46 46.48 5.68
C ASP A 466 15.15 45.74 6.83
N ILE A 467 14.46 44.77 7.46
CA ILE A 467 14.95 44.10 8.66
C ILE A 467 14.88 42.56 8.61
N ASP A 468 14.13 41.98 7.67
CA ASP A 468 14.03 40.54 7.47
C ASP A 468 13.84 40.23 5.98
N PHE A 469 14.87 40.60 5.22
CA PHE A 469 14.81 40.68 3.76
C PHE A 469 15.46 39.50 3.04
N ARG A 470 16.12 38.58 3.77
CA ARG A 470 16.84 37.48 3.16
C ARG A 470 15.90 36.37 2.74
N SER A 471 16.16 35.84 1.55
CA SER A 471 15.29 34.86 0.90
C SER A 471 16.12 33.86 0.10
N ASN A 472 15.71 32.60 0.15
CA ASN A 472 16.23 31.53 -0.69
C ASN A 472 15.89 31.76 -2.18
N CYS A 473 14.87 32.57 -2.48
CA CYS A 473 14.43 32.95 -3.83
C CYS A 473 14.07 34.44 -3.85
N MET A 474 14.89 35.29 -4.46
CA MET A 474 14.79 36.75 -4.28
C MET A 474 13.62 37.39 -5.05
N THR A 475 13.19 36.76 -6.14
CA THR A 475 12.06 37.22 -6.96
C THR A 475 10.99 36.15 -7.04
N PHE A 476 9.74 36.58 -7.24
CA PHE A 476 8.62 35.65 -7.35
C PHE A 476 8.76 34.76 -8.59
N LYS A 477 9.18 35.33 -9.72
CA LYS A 477 9.55 34.55 -10.91
C LYS A 477 10.57 33.45 -10.63
N GLU A 478 11.61 33.72 -9.83
CA GLU A 478 12.58 32.69 -9.45
C GLU A 478 11.93 31.60 -8.59
N ALA A 479 11.10 31.98 -7.61
CA ALA A 479 10.35 31.02 -6.79
C ALA A 479 9.43 30.13 -7.64
N LEU A 480 8.72 30.72 -8.61
CA LEU A 480 7.86 30.01 -9.55
C LEU A 480 8.67 29.05 -10.44
N GLU A 481 9.79 29.50 -11.00
CA GLU A 481 10.67 28.66 -11.84
C GLU A 481 11.26 27.49 -11.05
N GLU A 482 11.64 27.71 -9.78
CA GLU A 482 12.12 26.66 -8.88
C GLU A 482 11.04 25.59 -8.66
N VAL A 483 9.82 26.00 -8.26
CA VAL A 483 8.72 25.06 -8.04
C VAL A 483 8.29 24.37 -9.34
N HIS A 484 8.26 25.09 -10.46
CA HIS A 484 7.91 24.53 -11.77
C HIS A 484 8.88 23.44 -12.20
N GLN A 485 10.18 23.71 -12.07
CA GLN A 485 11.21 22.75 -12.42
C GLN A 485 11.14 21.52 -11.53
N TRP A 486 10.92 21.70 -10.22
CA TRP A 486 10.72 20.58 -9.30
C TRP A 486 9.48 19.75 -9.69
N SER A 487 8.35 20.40 -9.93
CA SER A 487 7.07 19.77 -10.28
C SER A 487 7.19 18.91 -11.55
N LYS A 488 7.87 19.41 -12.60
CA LYS A 488 8.12 18.63 -13.83
C LYS A 488 8.92 17.36 -13.60
N THR A 489 9.84 17.37 -12.63
CA THR A 489 10.61 16.18 -12.25
C THR A 489 9.86 15.24 -11.31
N HIS A 490 8.73 15.69 -10.73
CA HIS A 490 7.89 14.95 -9.80
C HIS A 490 6.42 14.90 -10.23
N PRO A 491 6.08 14.47 -11.47
CA PRO A 491 4.75 14.67 -12.06
C PRO A 491 3.59 13.95 -11.34
N ARG A 492 3.88 13.12 -10.33
CA ARG A 492 2.87 12.41 -9.52
C ARG A 492 2.64 13.02 -8.14
N HIS A 493 3.27 14.13 -7.78
CA HIS A 493 3.04 14.78 -6.50
C HIS A 493 1.56 15.16 -6.33
N THR A 494 1.02 15.11 -5.11
CA THR A 494 -0.31 15.68 -4.80
C THR A 494 -0.29 17.20 -5.03
N PRO A 495 -1.44 17.84 -5.28
CA PRO A 495 -1.48 19.27 -5.59
C PRO A 495 -0.78 20.11 -4.53
N ILE A 496 -0.01 21.11 -4.97
CA ILE A 496 0.73 22.02 -4.09
C ILE A 496 -0.02 23.33 -4.01
N LEU A 497 -0.30 23.77 -2.78
CA LEU A 497 -0.80 25.11 -2.50
C LEU A 497 0.36 26.08 -2.35
N ILE A 498 0.34 27.20 -3.06
CA ILE A 498 1.17 28.36 -2.77
C ILE A 498 0.25 29.48 -2.26
N THR A 499 0.33 29.77 -0.97
CA THR A 499 -0.32 30.96 -0.40
C THR A 499 0.53 32.19 -0.69
N ILE A 500 -0.11 33.26 -1.14
CA ILE A 500 0.54 34.52 -1.48
C ILE A 500 0.03 35.58 -0.51
N ASN A 501 0.92 36.10 0.31
CA ASN A 501 0.65 37.28 1.12
C ASN A 501 1.15 38.52 0.39
N THR A 502 0.26 39.45 0.10
CA THR A 502 0.58 40.67 -0.64
C THR A 502 0.95 41.80 0.31
N LYS A 503 2.25 42.07 0.45
CA LYS A 503 2.79 42.98 1.46
C LYS A 503 2.81 44.41 0.94
N GLU A 504 2.13 45.29 1.67
CA GLU A 504 2.09 46.74 1.41
C GLU A 504 2.22 47.56 2.70
N ASP A 505 2.51 46.91 3.83
CA ASP A 505 2.55 47.54 5.15
C ASP A 505 3.68 48.58 5.26
N VAL A 506 3.29 49.80 5.58
CA VAL A 506 4.21 50.91 5.82
C VAL A 506 4.75 50.83 7.25
N ILE A 507 6.07 50.70 7.37
CA ILE A 507 6.77 50.84 8.65
C ILE A 507 7.21 52.30 8.77
N ASP A 508 6.66 53.00 9.76
CA ASP A 508 6.97 54.42 10.04
C ASP A 508 8.35 54.55 10.71
N GLN A 509 9.40 54.38 9.91
CA GLN A 509 10.79 54.54 10.28
C GLN A 509 11.54 55.34 9.21
N PRO A 510 12.37 56.33 9.59
CA PRO A 510 13.14 57.09 8.63
C PRO A 510 14.02 56.20 7.76
N ASN A 511 14.02 56.46 6.45
CA ASN A 511 14.82 55.76 5.42
C ASN A 511 14.40 54.32 5.12
N PHE A 512 13.35 53.78 5.77
CA PHE A 512 12.80 52.49 5.39
C PHE A 512 12.10 52.60 4.03
N VAL A 513 12.27 51.56 3.23
CA VAL A 513 11.62 51.39 1.94
C VAL A 513 10.12 51.38 2.14
N GLN A 514 9.44 52.20 1.35
CA GLN A 514 7.98 52.28 1.33
C GLN A 514 7.45 51.30 0.27
N PRO A 515 6.66 50.28 0.67
CA PRO A 515 6.05 49.36 -0.26
C PRO A 515 5.08 50.05 -1.23
N LEU A 516 4.89 49.45 -2.39
CA LEU A 516 3.85 49.87 -3.33
C LEU A 516 2.54 49.15 -3.01
N PRO A 517 1.38 49.81 -3.23
CA PRO A 517 0.09 49.19 -3.00
C PRO A 517 -0.19 48.05 -4.01
N PHE A 518 -0.97 47.07 -3.58
CA PHE A 518 -1.53 46.04 -4.47
C PHE A 518 -2.86 46.52 -5.06
N ASP A 519 -2.77 47.39 -6.07
CA ASP A 519 -3.90 47.82 -6.86
C ASP A 519 -4.30 46.79 -7.95
N ARG A 520 -5.31 47.13 -8.77
CA ARG A 520 -5.79 46.26 -9.86
C ARG A 520 -4.67 45.88 -10.83
N GLN A 521 -3.76 46.81 -11.15
CA GLN A 521 -2.66 46.54 -12.08
C GLN A 521 -1.64 45.58 -11.45
N ALA A 522 -1.30 45.77 -10.17
CA ALA A 522 -0.44 44.84 -9.45
C ALA A 522 -1.02 43.42 -9.45
N PHE A 523 -2.33 43.27 -9.21
CA PHE A 523 -2.97 41.96 -9.27
C PHE A 523 -3.02 41.34 -10.67
N ASP A 524 -3.25 42.15 -11.71
CA ASP A 524 -3.21 41.66 -13.10
C ASP A 524 -1.78 41.22 -13.48
N HIS A 525 -0.75 41.94 -13.02
CA HIS A 525 0.65 41.52 -13.18
C HIS A 525 0.97 40.24 -12.38
N LEU A 526 0.36 40.05 -11.21
CA LEU A 526 0.54 38.83 -10.41
C LEU A 526 0.02 37.61 -11.16
N ASP A 527 -1.20 37.67 -11.69
CA ASP A 527 -1.77 36.60 -12.52
C ASP A 527 -0.90 36.33 -13.75
N GLN A 528 -0.42 37.39 -14.43
CA GLN A 528 0.44 37.28 -15.60
C GLN A 528 1.81 36.67 -15.30
N GLU A 529 2.43 37.00 -14.16
CA GLU A 529 3.74 36.44 -13.79
C GLU A 529 3.63 34.95 -13.50
N ILE A 530 2.56 34.49 -12.83
CA ILE A 530 2.26 33.06 -12.67
C ILE A 530 2.11 32.38 -14.04
N LEU A 531 1.30 32.96 -14.94
CA LEU A 531 1.07 32.43 -16.29
C LEU A 531 2.29 32.51 -17.21
N SER A 532 3.29 33.33 -16.86
CA SER A 532 4.55 33.40 -17.60
C SER A 532 5.45 32.18 -17.35
N VAL A 533 5.22 31.45 -16.26
CA VAL A 533 5.97 30.25 -15.87
C VAL A 533 5.12 28.99 -16.04
N PHE A 534 3.90 29.00 -15.54
CA PHE A 534 2.99 27.86 -15.58
C PHE A 534 1.98 27.96 -16.72
N GLY A 535 1.84 26.88 -17.49
CA GLY A 535 0.70 26.73 -18.40
C GLY A 535 -0.60 26.56 -17.61
N ILE A 536 -1.72 27.06 -18.14
CA ILE A 536 -3.02 26.95 -17.45
C ILE A 536 -3.41 25.48 -17.13
N SER A 537 -2.97 24.53 -17.95
CA SER A 537 -3.17 23.09 -17.72
C SER A 537 -2.30 22.51 -16.60
N GLU A 538 -1.32 23.23 -16.10
CA GLU A 538 -0.49 22.87 -14.94
C GLU A 538 -1.07 23.44 -13.63
N LEU A 539 -2.14 24.23 -13.73
CA LEU A 539 -2.79 24.88 -12.59
C LEU A 539 -4.14 24.25 -12.26
N ILE A 540 -4.56 24.42 -11.01
CA ILE A 540 -5.96 24.32 -10.57
C ILE A 540 -6.37 25.76 -10.25
N VAL A 541 -7.24 26.34 -11.09
CA VAL A 541 -7.72 27.72 -10.96
C VAL A 541 -9.20 27.75 -10.59
N PRO A 542 -9.73 28.87 -10.04
CA PRO A 542 -11.14 29.01 -9.72
C PRO A 542 -12.08 28.59 -10.86
N ASP A 543 -11.78 28.97 -12.10
CA ASP A 543 -12.60 28.61 -13.27
C ASP A 543 -12.68 27.09 -13.52
N TYR A 544 -11.59 26.36 -13.26
CA TYR A 544 -11.56 24.91 -13.42
C TYR A 544 -12.47 24.22 -12.41
N VAL A 545 -12.45 24.67 -11.16
CA VAL A 545 -13.29 24.12 -10.08
C VAL A 545 -14.75 24.54 -10.24
N ARG A 546 -14.99 25.80 -10.66
CA ARG A 546 -16.35 26.31 -10.88
C ARG A 546 -17.07 25.57 -12.01
N GLY A 547 -16.36 25.25 -13.10
CA GLY A 547 -16.92 24.57 -14.26
C GLY A 547 -18.17 25.30 -14.79
N ASN A 548 -19.29 24.59 -14.85
CA ASN A 548 -20.57 25.13 -15.34
C ASN A 548 -21.46 25.74 -14.24
N TYR A 549 -21.01 25.77 -12.98
CA TYR A 549 -21.79 26.34 -11.88
C TYR A 549 -21.78 27.86 -11.94
N LYS A 550 -22.84 28.48 -11.44
CA LYS A 550 -22.97 29.95 -11.42
C LYS A 550 -21.92 30.60 -10.52
N THR A 551 -21.65 29.98 -9.38
CA THR A 551 -20.66 30.48 -8.42
C THR A 551 -19.72 29.35 -8.00
N LEU A 552 -18.49 29.71 -7.64
CA LEU A 552 -17.47 28.81 -7.12
C LEU A 552 -17.94 28.11 -5.85
N GLU A 553 -18.62 28.83 -4.95
CA GLU A 553 -19.19 28.23 -3.73
C GLU A 553 -20.25 27.15 -4.05
N THR A 554 -21.11 27.39 -5.04
CA THR A 554 -22.08 26.35 -5.45
C THR A 554 -21.40 25.14 -6.08
N ALA A 555 -20.23 25.32 -6.69
CA ALA A 555 -19.45 24.22 -7.26
C ALA A 555 -18.83 23.36 -6.15
N ILE A 556 -18.13 23.98 -5.19
CA ILE A 556 -17.42 23.23 -4.14
C ILE A 556 -18.36 22.53 -3.17
N THR A 557 -19.52 23.13 -2.86
CA THR A 557 -20.58 22.49 -2.06
C THR A 557 -21.30 21.35 -2.80
N ALA A 558 -21.19 21.31 -4.13
CA ALA A 558 -21.63 20.20 -4.98
C ALA A 558 -20.49 19.23 -5.33
N ASP A 559 -19.41 19.24 -4.53
CA ASP A 559 -18.27 18.34 -4.65
C ASP A 559 -17.52 18.45 -6.00
N GLN A 560 -17.34 19.66 -6.54
CA GLN A 560 -16.65 19.88 -7.83
C GLN A 560 -15.12 20.01 -7.77
N TRP A 561 -14.50 19.76 -6.62
CA TRP A 561 -13.04 19.71 -6.57
C TRP A 561 -12.49 18.61 -7.49
N PRO A 562 -11.42 18.84 -8.26
CA PRO A 562 -10.88 17.82 -9.15
C PRO A 562 -10.49 16.54 -8.40
N THR A 563 -10.63 15.41 -9.10
CA THR A 563 -10.16 14.12 -8.60
C THR A 563 -8.64 14.15 -8.42
N LEU A 564 -8.11 13.28 -7.60
CA LEU A 564 -6.68 13.21 -7.33
C LEU A 564 -5.89 12.96 -8.62
N LYS A 565 -6.39 12.14 -9.55
CA LYS A 565 -5.81 11.98 -10.91
C LYS A 565 -5.65 13.30 -11.63
N ALA A 566 -6.70 14.11 -11.58
CA ALA A 566 -6.75 15.39 -12.29
C ALA A 566 -5.95 16.47 -11.57
N SER A 567 -5.67 16.31 -10.28
CA SER A 567 -4.90 17.26 -9.46
C SER A 567 -3.40 16.95 -9.38
N ARG A 568 -2.97 15.72 -9.68
CA ARG A 568 -1.56 15.33 -9.61
C ARG A 568 -0.69 16.18 -10.53
N GLY A 569 0.48 16.56 -10.04
CA GLY A 569 1.44 17.38 -10.79
C GLY A 569 1.01 18.84 -10.97
N LYS A 570 -0.07 19.29 -10.32
CA LYS A 570 -0.58 20.66 -10.46
C LYS A 570 -0.30 21.53 -9.25
N ILE A 571 -0.24 22.83 -9.50
CA ILE A 571 -0.08 23.88 -8.50
C ILE A 571 -1.37 24.70 -8.43
N PHE A 572 -1.68 25.26 -7.27
CA PHE A 572 -2.73 26.26 -7.14
C PHE A 572 -2.35 27.32 -6.13
N PHE A 573 -2.92 28.50 -6.31
CA PHE A 573 -2.54 29.68 -5.55
C PHE A 573 -3.73 30.18 -4.75
N ALA A 574 -3.49 30.64 -3.53
CA ALA A 574 -4.50 31.32 -2.73
C ALA A 574 -3.94 32.64 -2.22
N LEU A 575 -4.74 33.69 -2.35
CA LEU A 575 -4.43 35.01 -1.85
C LEU A 575 -4.74 35.07 -0.34
N ASP A 576 -3.68 35.26 0.45
CA ASP A 576 -3.76 35.61 1.87
C ASP A 576 -3.75 37.14 1.96
N ALA A 577 -4.94 37.72 2.02
CA ALA A 577 -5.11 39.17 2.04
C ALA A 577 -6.38 39.56 2.81
N ASN A 578 -6.41 40.80 3.28
CA ASN A 578 -7.61 41.37 3.88
C ASN A 578 -8.74 41.54 2.85
N GLN A 579 -9.96 41.81 3.34
CA GLN A 579 -11.15 41.93 2.49
C GLN A 579 -11.03 43.03 1.43
N GLU A 580 -10.36 44.16 1.74
CA GLU A 580 -10.17 45.26 0.80
C GLU A 580 -9.38 44.81 -0.44
N LYS A 581 -8.25 44.13 -0.23
CA LYS A 581 -7.44 43.58 -1.31
C LYS A 581 -8.16 42.46 -2.06
N ILE A 582 -8.94 41.62 -1.37
CA ILE A 582 -9.79 40.61 -2.02
C ILE A 582 -10.83 41.27 -2.92
N ASP A 583 -11.43 42.38 -2.48
CA ASP A 583 -12.43 43.12 -3.26
C ASP A 583 -11.81 43.76 -4.51
N ILE A 584 -10.58 44.28 -4.41
CA ILE A 584 -9.79 44.76 -5.57
C ILE A 584 -9.49 43.59 -6.52
N TYR A 585 -9.04 42.44 -5.98
CA TYR A 585 -8.70 41.27 -6.79
C TYR A 585 -9.92 40.76 -7.56
N LYS A 586 -11.10 40.69 -6.93
CA LYS A 586 -12.31 40.17 -7.60
C LYS A 586 -13.08 41.21 -8.42
N ASP A 587 -12.69 42.49 -8.38
CA ASP A 587 -13.40 43.54 -9.12
C ASP A 587 -13.48 43.19 -10.62
N SER A 588 -14.68 43.27 -11.21
CA SER A 588 -14.96 42.84 -12.59
C SER A 588 -14.77 41.34 -12.88
N HIS A 589 -14.50 40.51 -11.86
CA HIS A 589 -14.29 39.07 -11.94
C HIS A 589 -15.28 38.33 -11.01
N PRO A 590 -16.61 38.37 -11.30
CA PRO A 590 -17.61 37.81 -10.41
C PRO A 590 -17.33 36.33 -10.16
N SER A 591 -17.29 35.93 -8.88
CA SER A 591 -16.94 34.57 -8.49
C SER A 591 -15.58 34.10 -9.06
N LEU A 592 -14.61 35.02 -9.13
CA LEU A 592 -13.25 34.81 -9.63
C LEU A 592 -13.15 34.37 -11.10
N GLN A 593 -14.13 34.73 -11.94
CA GLN A 593 -14.09 34.46 -13.38
C GLN A 593 -12.81 35.00 -14.04
N GLY A 594 -12.00 34.13 -14.63
CA GLY A 594 -10.76 34.51 -15.30
C GLY A 594 -9.58 34.83 -14.36
N ARG A 595 -9.74 34.67 -13.05
CA ARG A 595 -8.66 34.85 -12.07
C ARG A 595 -7.90 33.54 -11.83
N ILE A 596 -6.64 33.67 -11.40
CA ILE A 596 -5.74 32.54 -11.15
C ILE A 596 -5.76 32.09 -9.69
N LEU A 597 -5.84 33.03 -8.74
CA LEU A 597 -5.80 32.74 -7.31
C LEU A 597 -7.21 32.48 -6.76
N PHE A 598 -7.31 31.53 -5.84
CA PHE A 598 -8.40 31.48 -4.86
C PHE A 598 -8.21 32.60 -3.82
N VAL A 599 -9.26 32.96 -3.08
CA VAL A 599 -9.19 34.00 -2.03
C VAL A 599 -9.74 33.47 -0.71
N ASP A 600 -9.28 34.00 0.42
CA ASP A 600 -9.88 33.75 1.75
C ASP A 600 -11.24 34.46 1.90
N ALA A 601 -12.23 34.01 1.13
CA ALA A 601 -13.59 34.54 1.16
C ALA A 601 -14.45 33.78 2.15
N LYS A 602 -15.14 34.52 3.02
CA LYS A 602 -16.10 33.96 3.99
C LYS A 602 -17.21 33.18 3.28
N GLU A 603 -17.65 32.09 3.90
CA GLU A 603 -18.76 31.26 3.44
C GLU A 603 -20.03 32.07 3.14
N GLY A 604 -20.79 31.65 2.14
CA GLY A 604 -21.96 32.34 1.59
C GLY A 604 -21.65 33.37 0.50
N GLN A 605 -20.37 33.68 0.25
CA GLN A 605 -19.96 34.56 -0.86
C GLN A 605 -19.77 33.76 -2.16
N PRO A 606 -20.10 34.31 -3.35
CA PRO A 606 -19.96 33.60 -4.62
C PRO A 606 -18.58 33.00 -4.90
N GLU A 607 -17.52 33.66 -4.47
CA GLU A 607 -16.10 33.29 -4.61
C GLU A 607 -15.59 32.37 -3.48
N ALA A 608 -16.41 32.02 -2.50
CA ALA A 608 -15.98 31.26 -1.34
C ALA A 608 -15.68 29.79 -1.71
N ALA A 609 -14.44 29.36 -1.46
CA ALA A 609 -13.99 27.98 -1.66
C ALA A 609 -12.79 27.61 -0.77
N PHE A 610 -12.00 28.61 -0.39
CA PHE A 610 -10.81 28.47 0.43
C PHE A 610 -10.92 29.39 1.65
N ARG A 611 -10.42 28.93 2.80
CA ARG A 611 -10.39 29.70 4.05
C ARG A 611 -9.03 29.60 4.75
N ILE A 612 -8.58 30.71 5.32
CA ILE A 612 -7.42 30.74 6.24
C ILE A 612 -7.94 30.92 7.66
N ILE A 613 -7.69 29.94 8.53
CA ILE A 613 -8.13 29.96 9.92
C ILE A 613 -6.94 29.59 10.79
N ASN A 614 -6.21 30.61 11.26
CA ASN A 614 -4.91 30.44 11.92
C ASN A 614 -4.98 29.77 13.30
N ASP A 615 -6.10 29.90 14.02
CA ASP A 615 -6.23 29.32 15.36
C ASP A 615 -7.13 28.07 15.38
N PRO A 616 -6.56 26.85 15.38
CA PRO A 616 -7.33 25.62 15.46
C PRO A 616 -7.80 25.28 16.88
N LEU A 617 -7.27 25.91 17.93
CA LEU A 617 -7.69 25.65 19.31
C LEU A 617 -9.07 26.22 19.57
N GLU A 618 -9.29 27.46 19.14
CA GLU A 618 -10.59 28.13 19.29
C GLU A 618 -11.59 27.71 18.21
N ASN A 619 -11.10 27.34 17.02
CA ASN A 619 -11.95 27.16 15.83
C ASN A 619 -12.04 25.70 15.33
N ARG A 620 -11.61 24.70 16.11
CA ARG A 620 -11.59 23.29 15.65
C ARG A 620 -12.91 22.85 15.01
N GLN A 621 -14.04 23.08 15.68
CA GLN A 621 -15.35 22.67 15.18
C GLN A 621 -15.74 23.44 13.91
N TYR A 622 -15.48 24.74 13.88
CA TYR A 622 -15.78 25.57 12.72
C TYR A 622 -14.98 25.15 11.49
N ILE A 623 -13.68 24.82 11.67
CA ILE A 623 -12.84 24.24 10.63
C ILE A 623 -13.44 22.93 10.12
N GLN A 624 -13.82 22.03 11.03
CA GLN A 624 -14.40 20.73 10.67
C GLN A 624 -15.71 20.88 9.88
N ASP A 625 -16.59 21.82 10.28
CA ASP A 625 -17.84 22.11 9.59
C ASP A 625 -17.61 22.65 8.17
N LEU A 626 -16.61 23.51 7.98
CA LEU A 626 -16.24 24.02 6.67
C LEU A 626 -15.69 22.92 5.76
N VAL A 627 -14.81 22.06 6.30
CA VAL A 627 -14.23 20.92 5.58
C VAL A 627 -15.34 19.98 5.09
N LEU A 628 -16.30 19.63 5.96
CA LEU A 628 -17.43 18.77 5.60
C LEU A 628 -18.39 19.41 4.58
N LYS A 629 -18.44 20.75 4.49
CA LYS A 629 -19.20 21.48 3.46
C LYS A 629 -18.47 21.58 2.11
N GLY A 630 -17.24 21.09 2.03
CA GLY A 630 -16.44 21.09 0.80
C GLY A 630 -15.45 22.25 0.68
N TYR A 631 -15.23 23.04 1.72
CA TYR A 631 -14.22 24.10 1.70
C TYR A 631 -12.81 23.54 1.90
N LEU A 632 -11.83 24.10 1.19
CA LEU A 632 -10.43 23.93 1.56
C LEU A 632 -10.09 24.90 2.70
N VAL A 633 -9.32 24.42 3.68
CA VAL A 633 -8.96 25.21 4.86
C VAL A 633 -7.47 25.07 5.13
N ARG A 634 -6.79 26.20 5.33
CA ARG A 634 -5.44 26.26 5.90
C ARG A 634 -5.51 26.67 7.37
N THR A 635 -4.71 26.02 8.21
CA THR A 635 -4.52 26.39 9.63
C THR A 635 -3.03 26.34 10.01
N ARG A 636 -2.70 26.66 11.27
CA ARG A 636 -1.33 26.65 11.80
C ARG A 636 -1.14 25.64 12.92
N ALA A 637 0.03 25.00 12.95
CA ALA A 637 0.46 24.14 14.05
C ALA A 637 1.20 24.90 15.17
N ASP A 638 1.77 26.06 14.86
CA ASP A 638 2.57 26.91 15.74
C ASP A 638 2.41 28.40 15.39
N ALA A 639 2.76 29.27 16.33
CA ALA A 639 2.76 30.71 16.16
C ALA A 639 3.91 31.38 16.95
N ASP A 640 4.56 32.37 16.32
CA ASP A 640 5.59 33.22 16.93
C ASP A 640 6.74 32.45 17.62
N THR A 641 7.09 31.27 17.10
CA THR A 641 8.11 30.36 17.68
C THR A 641 7.77 29.79 19.06
N LYS A 642 6.61 30.11 19.65
CA LYS A 642 6.28 29.80 21.05
C LYS A 642 6.24 28.30 21.32
N GLU A 643 5.46 27.55 20.54
CA GLU A 643 5.31 26.11 20.68
C GLU A 643 6.65 25.38 20.49
N ALA A 644 7.49 25.86 19.56
CA ALA A 644 8.81 25.28 19.33
C ALA A 644 9.78 25.50 20.50
N ARG A 645 9.69 26.64 21.20
CA ARG A 645 10.52 26.96 22.37
C ARG A 645 10.07 26.24 23.65
N THR A 646 8.80 25.86 23.75
CA THR A 646 8.25 25.15 24.93
C THR A 646 8.13 23.64 24.73
N GLY A 647 8.07 23.18 23.48
CA GLY A 647 7.73 21.78 23.16
C GLY A 647 6.24 21.48 23.19
N ASP A 648 5.36 22.49 23.25
CA ASP A 648 3.91 22.31 23.38
C ASP A 648 3.25 21.89 22.05
N THR A 649 2.70 20.68 22.00
CA THR A 649 2.03 20.11 20.80
C THR A 649 0.53 20.37 20.73
N THR A 650 -0.06 21.10 21.69
CA THR A 650 -1.52 21.25 21.80
C THR A 650 -2.15 21.86 20.55
N ARG A 651 -1.55 22.92 19.99
CA ARG A 651 -2.02 23.56 18.75
C ARG A 651 -1.87 22.62 17.54
N LEU A 652 -0.78 21.87 17.44
CA LEU A 652 -0.57 20.86 16.41
C LEU A 652 -1.64 19.76 16.45
N GLU A 653 -1.93 19.22 17.63
CA GLU A 653 -2.98 18.20 17.81
C GLU A 653 -4.37 18.74 17.45
N ALA A 654 -4.65 20.00 17.78
CA ALA A 654 -5.86 20.69 17.35
C ALA A 654 -5.95 20.81 15.83
N ALA A 655 -4.87 21.26 15.19
CA ALA A 655 -4.77 21.38 13.74
C ALA A 655 -4.99 20.03 13.04
N LEU A 656 -4.29 18.98 13.48
CA LEU A 656 -4.32 17.66 12.85
C LEU A 656 -5.73 17.07 12.79
N VAL A 657 -6.47 17.10 13.90
CA VAL A 657 -7.80 16.46 13.97
C VAL A 657 -8.94 17.40 13.56
N SER A 658 -8.69 18.70 13.35
CA SER A 658 -9.69 19.62 12.78
C SER A 658 -10.09 19.23 11.34
N GLY A 659 -9.20 18.54 10.64
CA GLY A 659 -9.35 18.21 9.23
C GLY A 659 -9.07 19.37 8.28
N ALA A 660 -8.47 20.48 8.75
CA ALA A 660 -7.87 21.47 7.84
C ALA A 660 -6.95 20.77 6.85
N HIS A 661 -6.99 21.16 5.58
CA HIS A 661 -6.28 20.47 4.50
C HIS A 661 -4.78 20.78 4.49
N PHE A 662 -4.43 21.99 4.90
CA PHE A 662 -3.05 22.48 4.93
C PHE A 662 -2.74 22.96 6.35
N ILE A 663 -1.76 22.32 6.98
CA ILE A 663 -1.29 22.71 8.31
C ILE A 663 0.09 23.33 8.13
N SER A 664 0.17 24.66 8.26
CA SER A 664 1.42 25.39 8.14
C SER A 664 2.18 25.41 9.46
N THR A 665 3.51 25.43 9.35
CA THR A 665 4.44 25.41 10.48
C THR A 665 5.75 26.06 10.10
N ASP A 666 6.46 26.61 11.08
CA ASP A 666 7.86 27.01 10.89
C ASP A 666 8.85 25.84 11.21
N TYR A 667 8.37 24.71 11.75
CA TYR A 667 9.17 23.67 12.44
C TYR A 667 8.88 22.22 11.99
N TYR A 668 9.14 21.90 10.72
CA TYR A 668 8.97 20.55 10.16
C TYR A 668 10.24 19.68 10.19
N LEU A 669 11.40 20.29 10.43
CA LEU A 669 12.69 19.58 10.46
C LEU A 669 12.85 18.71 11.72
N PRO A 670 13.59 17.58 11.64
CA PRO A 670 13.81 16.68 12.79
C PRO A 670 14.46 17.35 14.00
N GLU A 671 15.29 18.35 13.77
CA GLU A 671 15.99 19.11 14.80
C GLU A 671 15.64 20.59 14.65
N ASN A 672 15.40 21.24 15.78
CA ASN A 672 15.29 22.69 15.87
C ASN A 672 16.31 23.21 16.90
N LYS A 673 16.70 24.48 16.78
CA LYS A 673 17.75 25.08 17.62
C LYS A 673 17.41 25.20 19.11
N PHE A 674 16.16 24.96 19.51
CA PHE A 674 15.71 25.09 20.89
C PHE A 674 15.84 23.78 21.69
N GLY A 675 16.11 22.64 21.03
CA GLY A 675 16.36 21.37 21.70
C GLY A 675 15.15 20.78 22.46
N THR A 676 13.94 21.26 22.15
CA THR A 676 12.69 20.82 22.78
C THR A 676 12.12 19.53 22.19
N GLY A 677 12.61 19.12 21.01
CA GLY A 677 12.03 18.03 20.23
C GLY A 677 10.73 18.39 19.49
N TYR A 678 10.32 19.67 19.52
CA TYR A 678 9.13 20.11 18.77
C TYR A 678 9.34 19.96 17.27
N ARG A 679 8.43 19.20 16.63
CA ARG A 679 8.42 18.94 15.20
C ARG A 679 7.00 18.72 14.72
N VAL A 680 6.64 19.36 13.62
CA VAL A 680 5.36 19.18 12.94
C VAL A 680 5.52 18.16 11.81
N GLN A 681 4.77 17.08 11.89
CA GLN A 681 4.69 16.05 10.86
C GLN A 681 3.32 15.37 10.88
N LEU A 682 2.91 14.76 9.76
CA LEU A 682 1.72 13.91 9.76
C LEU A 682 1.97 12.63 10.58
N PRO A 683 0.96 12.11 11.30
CA PRO A 683 1.09 10.85 12.04
C PRO A 683 1.48 9.64 11.17
N THR A 684 1.14 9.68 9.88
CA THR A 684 1.45 8.62 8.90
C THR A 684 2.88 8.66 8.36
N GLN A 685 3.63 9.73 8.64
CA GLN A 685 5.00 9.96 8.14
C GLN A 685 5.10 9.92 6.60
N THR A 686 4.02 10.27 5.91
CA THR A 686 3.93 10.45 4.45
C THR A 686 3.74 11.94 4.13
N PRO A 687 4.02 12.40 2.89
CA PRO A 687 3.81 13.81 2.48
C PRO A 687 2.36 14.28 2.64
N VAL A 688 1.45 13.32 2.53
CA VAL A 688 0.01 13.50 2.51
C VAL A 688 -0.65 12.34 3.25
N ARG A 689 -1.81 12.60 3.88
CA ARG A 689 -2.69 11.56 4.41
C ARG A 689 -4.13 11.78 3.97
N PHE A 690 -4.97 10.77 4.14
CA PHE A 690 -6.42 10.96 4.05
C PHE A 690 -6.88 11.97 5.10
N ASN A 691 -7.78 12.87 4.72
CA ASN A 691 -8.32 13.84 5.65
C ASN A 691 -9.16 13.10 6.72
N PRO A 692 -8.90 13.31 8.03
CA PRO A 692 -9.53 12.53 9.10
C PRO A 692 -11.05 12.68 9.19
N ASN A 693 -11.65 13.66 8.50
CA ASN A 693 -13.10 13.85 8.46
C ASN A 693 -13.82 12.96 7.41
N PHE A 694 -13.09 12.25 6.55
CA PHE A 694 -13.64 11.41 5.48
C PHE A 694 -13.15 9.96 5.67
N PHE A 695 -13.96 9.14 6.36
CA PHE A 695 -13.63 7.77 6.80
C PHE A 695 -13.02 6.89 5.69
N LEU A 696 -11.73 6.56 5.82
CA LEU A 696 -10.99 5.62 4.96
C LEU A 696 -9.94 4.84 5.78
N ASP A 697 -10.36 4.31 6.93
CA ASP A 697 -9.47 3.79 7.99
C ASP A 697 -8.65 2.55 7.61
N ASN A 698 -8.94 1.95 6.45
CA ASN A 698 -8.31 0.71 6.00
C ASN A 698 -7.27 0.90 4.87
N LEU A 699 -7.02 2.15 4.41
CA LEU A 699 -6.08 2.44 3.33
C LEU A 699 -4.81 3.13 3.83
N SER A 700 -3.66 2.64 3.40
CA SER A 700 -2.38 3.28 3.71
C SER A 700 -2.26 4.62 2.99
N SER A 701 -1.90 5.68 3.71
CA SER A 701 -1.63 7.00 3.12
C SER A 701 -0.44 7.00 2.14
N SER A 702 0.41 5.98 2.18
CA SER A 702 1.48 5.79 1.19
C SER A 702 0.95 5.59 -0.24
N LEU A 703 -0.33 5.21 -0.40
CA LEU A 703 -1.01 5.08 -1.70
C LEU A 703 -1.30 6.43 -2.37
N LEU A 704 -1.37 7.51 -1.58
CA LEU A 704 -1.62 8.87 -2.07
C LEU A 704 -0.33 9.48 -2.63
N GLU A 705 0.75 9.40 -1.85
CA GLU A 705 2.09 9.75 -2.27
C GLU A 705 3.11 9.01 -1.40
N GLN A 706 4.12 8.42 -2.03
CA GLN A 706 5.21 7.76 -1.31
C GLN A 706 6.06 8.79 -0.56
N PRO A 707 6.62 8.44 0.61
CA PRO A 707 7.56 9.30 1.29
C PRO A 707 8.79 9.57 0.41
N PRO A 708 9.40 10.74 0.54
CA PRO A 708 10.65 11.04 -0.14
C PRO A 708 11.73 10.03 0.28
N LYS A 709 12.64 9.71 -0.64
CA LYS A 709 13.70 8.72 -0.41
C LYS A 709 14.82 9.25 0.47
#